data_AF-A0A2E9RQD5-F1
#
_entry.id   AF-A0A2E9RQD5-F1
#
_cell.length_a   1.000
_cell.length_b   1.000
_cell.length_c   1.000
_cell.angle_alpha   90.00
_cell.angle_beta   90.00
_cell.angle_gamma   90.00
#
_symmetry.space_group_name_H-M   'P 1'
#
loop_
_entity.id
_entity.type
_entity.pdbx_description
1 polymer ?
#
loop_
_entity_poly.entity_id
_entity_poly.type
_entity_poly.pdbx_seq_one_letter_code
_entity_poly.pdbx_strand_id
1 'polypeptide(L)'
;MNRKSLNQCSVFLTVITLALSTFGNAFAQKATDDDPIDMESRRLRLSYVDPTRCTQLLKLYGITVGSPTSAVDQKKLPVVVALPETKFHEVVPAQSGNFPRTETDPLNELMVFYDSSEPSQFGRVVRLVREKIDMPARKIMIEAMVLEISSQALKDLGVQWDVTKNMGSGNFIGRHLDNDSLKVGQIVPSGVGIPQLDFSVTNAFREFNIRLQALVKEGTAEVLSRPSVLTLDNRMAYINVSEKIPIANTKFVKDYVSAVDFRDVTAGIEFAVRPRINEDGTEVSLQINASVSARVPGKDQQVKGQHDVVLAIAPTLSIREVKTYARIANDTPFIIGGLIAKDSEETVNSVPVLGKIPVLGALFRSKSKTGLKREVIIVITPSVLPEENVVNKSMPKDEDLFDSFDHRLFRDAYRIRDEDTFDLRYLTQNRGLLKLQSIADRIVTDDVRLAKAYPYNRFADRAVPGEDALVRRQIYEVLKHREAAKKLDTRKLIFFRNDEDLGSGFRVRFLHEHLEDIAPFVLSGKESGKAFALRYQLRRDSASAGELLEEPVPEMAMVDCPDKATWRRLLWELNQPGPKGEIRRVIILRNRDDLERLKYAILMKKTIELNTEDNILKLKSFTRGRLLRMATVREDDVELIDAEVAACFFHSEQYYAALQSALRRDYAAFNTALLGTQYEKLLQAGQ
;
A
#
# COMPACT_ATOMS: atom_id res chain seq x y z
N MET A 1 21.49 -43.02 -82.75
CA MET A 1 20.08 -43.30 -82.38
C MET A 1 19.78 -42.64 -81.04
N ASN A 2 18.60 -42.11 -80.74
CA ASN A 2 17.63 -41.35 -81.53
C ASN A 2 16.81 -40.51 -80.53
N ARG A 3 16.33 -39.34 -80.96
CA ARG A 3 15.39 -38.48 -80.21
C ARG A 3 14.06 -39.21 -79.99
N LYS A 4 13.39 -38.93 -78.87
CA LYS A 4 11.95 -39.06 -78.50
C LYS A 4 11.90 -39.65 -77.08
N SER A 5 11.46 -38.93 -76.05
CA SER A 5 10.07 -38.51 -75.87
C SER A 5 9.98 -37.30 -74.91
N LEU A 6 9.92 -36.10 -75.47
CA LEU A 6 9.65 -34.84 -74.76
C LEU A 6 8.14 -34.49 -74.75
N ASN A 7 7.25 -35.47 -74.92
CA ASN A 7 5.88 -35.24 -75.40
C ASN A 7 4.72 -35.56 -74.44
N GLN A 8 4.94 -35.69 -73.13
CA GLN A 8 3.84 -35.97 -72.20
C GLN A 8 3.54 -34.91 -71.13
N CYS A 9 4.41 -33.91 -70.90
CA CYS A 9 4.09 -32.83 -69.94
C CYS A 9 3.43 -31.59 -70.56
N SER A 10 3.47 -31.41 -71.89
CA SER A 10 2.93 -30.19 -72.52
C SER A 10 1.45 -30.26 -72.88
N VAL A 11 0.81 -31.43 -72.84
CA VAL A 11 -0.61 -31.59 -73.26
C VAL A 11 -1.59 -31.39 -72.09
N PHE A 12 -1.16 -31.62 -70.85
CA PHE A 12 -2.01 -31.44 -69.68
C PHE A 12 -2.19 -29.97 -69.26
N LEU A 13 -1.24 -29.08 -69.60
CA LEU A 13 -1.31 -27.67 -69.21
C LEU A 13 -2.20 -26.83 -70.17
N THR A 14 -2.33 -27.25 -71.43
CA THR A 14 -3.07 -26.52 -72.47
C THR A 14 -4.58 -26.82 -72.45
N VAL A 15 -5.01 -27.98 -71.94
CA VAL A 15 -6.44 -28.32 -71.82
C VAL A 15 -7.10 -27.61 -70.63
N ILE A 16 -6.33 -27.29 -69.58
CA ILE A 16 -6.86 -26.54 -68.42
C ILE A 16 -6.99 -25.04 -68.73
N THR A 17 -6.16 -24.48 -69.62
CA THR A 17 -6.26 -23.08 -70.03
C THR A 17 -7.41 -22.81 -71.01
N LEU A 18 -7.81 -23.80 -71.84
CA LEU A 18 -8.91 -23.63 -72.79
C LEU A 18 -10.31 -23.87 -72.17
N ALA A 19 -10.40 -24.59 -71.04
CA ALA A 19 -11.65 -24.77 -70.31
C ALA A 19 -12.00 -23.60 -69.38
N LEU A 20 -11.02 -22.74 -69.03
CA LEU A 20 -11.27 -21.54 -68.22
C LEU A 20 -11.72 -20.32 -69.05
N SER A 21 -11.50 -20.30 -70.37
CA SER A 21 -11.88 -19.14 -71.20
C SER A 21 -13.33 -19.20 -71.72
N THR A 22 -14.03 -20.33 -71.60
CA THR A 22 -15.42 -20.48 -72.08
C THR A 22 -16.47 -20.43 -70.97
N PHE A 23 -16.07 -20.48 -69.69
CA PHE A 23 -16.96 -20.22 -68.55
C PHE A 23 -16.94 -18.77 -68.06
N GLY A 24 -16.04 -17.92 -68.59
CA GLY A 24 -15.89 -16.52 -68.18
C GLY A 24 -16.89 -15.52 -68.77
N ASN A 25 -17.82 -15.95 -69.63
CA ASN A 25 -18.71 -15.03 -70.37
C ASN A 25 -20.22 -15.27 -70.16
N ALA A 26 -20.63 -16.04 -69.15
CA ALA A 26 -22.05 -16.30 -68.85
C ALA A 26 -22.58 -15.66 -67.56
N PHE A 27 -21.76 -14.89 -66.82
CA PHE A 27 -22.20 -14.09 -65.67
C PHE A 27 -21.65 -12.66 -65.77
N ALA A 28 -21.92 -12.00 -66.89
CA ALA A 28 -21.99 -10.55 -66.94
C ALA A 28 -23.45 -10.15 -67.06
N GLN A 29 -24.23 -10.50 -66.02
CA GLN A 29 -25.54 -9.91 -65.84
C GLN A 29 -25.26 -8.46 -65.44
N LYS A 30 -25.52 -7.57 -66.39
CA LYS A 30 -25.55 -6.12 -66.19
C LYS A 30 -26.39 -5.86 -64.95
N ALA A 31 -25.75 -5.58 -63.82
CA ALA A 31 -26.42 -5.13 -62.60
C ALA A 31 -27.23 -3.90 -62.98
N THR A 32 -28.54 -4.07 -63.05
CA THR A 32 -29.50 -2.99 -63.05
C THR A 32 -29.31 -2.23 -61.74
N ASP A 33 -29.32 -0.90 -61.81
CA ASP A 33 -29.10 0.06 -60.73
C ASP A 33 -30.25 0.07 -59.68
N ASP A 34 -30.88 -1.08 -59.45
CA ASP A 34 -32.10 -1.25 -58.65
C ASP A 34 -32.19 -2.65 -58.01
N ASP A 35 -31.06 -3.32 -57.76
CA ASP A 35 -31.07 -4.47 -56.84
C ASP A 35 -31.44 -3.94 -55.44
N PRO A 36 -32.50 -4.46 -54.81
CA PRO A 36 -32.94 -3.96 -53.51
C PRO A 36 -31.86 -4.25 -52.48
N ILE A 37 -31.20 -3.19 -51.99
CA ILE A 37 -30.24 -3.25 -50.89
C ILE A 37 -31.00 -3.74 -49.65
N ASP A 38 -30.73 -4.98 -49.22
CA ASP A 38 -31.36 -5.58 -48.04
C ASP A 38 -30.65 -5.08 -46.78
N MET A 39 -31.22 -4.04 -46.15
CA MET A 39 -30.63 -3.37 -45.00
C MET A 39 -30.99 -4.07 -43.69
N GLU A 40 -29.98 -4.58 -42.98
CA GLU A 40 -30.11 -5.09 -41.62
C GLU A 40 -29.63 -4.06 -40.59
N SER A 41 -30.10 -4.20 -39.34
CA SER A 41 -29.62 -3.40 -38.22
C SER A 41 -29.21 -4.27 -37.04
N ARG A 42 -28.10 -3.91 -36.40
CA ARG A 42 -27.62 -4.57 -35.17
C ARG A 42 -27.24 -3.55 -34.11
N ARG A 43 -27.51 -3.91 -32.86
CA ARG A 43 -27.07 -3.13 -31.70
C ARG A 43 -25.69 -3.58 -31.26
N LEU A 44 -24.82 -2.62 -30.99
CA LEU A 44 -23.48 -2.82 -30.47
C LEU A 44 -23.37 -2.08 -29.14
N ARG A 45 -23.23 -2.83 -28.05
CA ARG A 45 -23.00 -2.27 -26.72
C ARG A 45 -21.55 -1.85 -26.56
N LEU A 46 -21.33 -0.65 -26.05
CA LEU A 46 -20.02 -0.11 -25.68
C LEU A 46 -19.78 -0.33 -24.19
N SER A 47 -18.52 -0.59 -23.83
CA SER A 47 -18.13 -0.93 -22.45
C SER A 47 -17.38 0.21 -21.76
N TYR A 48 -16.59 0.99 -22.50
CA TYR A 48 -15.64 1.97 -21.96
C TYR A 48 -15.81 3.37 -22.55
N VAL A 49 -16.33 3.47 -23.78
CA VAL A 49 -16.49 4.73 -24.49
C VAL A 49 -17.96 5.10 -24.65
N ASP A 50 -18.21 6.40 -24.56
CA ASP A 50 -19.50 7.05 -24.81
C ASP A 50 -19.92 6.94 -26.29
N PRO A 51 -21.19 6.58 -26.61
CA PRO A 51 -21.75 6.53 -27.96
C PRO A 51 -21.46 7.76 -28.84
N THR A 52 -21.58 8.97 -28.29
CA THR A 52 -21.33 10.22 -29.02
C THR A 52 -19.85 10.34 -29.38
N ARG A 53 -18.95 10.06 -28.42
CA ARG A 53 -17.51 10.06 -28.68
C ARG A 53 -17.09 8.95 -29.66
N CYS A 54 -17.71 7.78 -29.58
CA CYS A 54 -17.44 6.66 -30.47
C CYS A 54 -17.82 6.98 -31.92
N THR A 55 -19.00 7.57 -32.15
CA THR A 55 -19.41 7.98 -33.51
C THR A 55 -18.50 9.06 -34.11
N GLN A 56 -18.03 10.03 -33.30
CA GLN A 56 -17.05 11.01 -33.74
C GLN A 56 -15.73 10.35 -34.19
N LEU A 57 -15.25 9.33 -33.47
CA LEU A 57 -14.05 8.59 -33.83
C LEU A 57 -14.27 7.72 -35.08
N LEU A 58 -15.41 7.05 -35.19
CA LEU A 58 -15.76 6.26 -36.38
C LEU A 58 -15.83 7.11 -37.65
N LYS A 59 -16.28 8.37 -37.54
CA LYS A 59 -16.26 9.33 -38.65
C LYS A 59 -14.84 9.60 -39.16
N LEU A 60 -13.83 9.64 -38.28
CA LEU A 60 -12.42 9.78 -38.68
C LEU A 60 -11.89 8.57 -39.47
N TYR A 61 -12.46 7.39 -39.23
CA TYR A 61 -12.15 6.16 -39.98
C TYR A 61 -12.98 6.02 -41.28
N GLY A 62 -13.71 7.06 -41.68
CA GLY A 62 -14.52 7.10 -42.89
C GLY A 62 -15.82 6.31 -42.80
N ILE A 63 -16.34 6.05 -41.60
CA ILE A 63 -17.65 5.42 -41.41
C ILE A 63 -18.74 6.50 -41.41
N THR A 64 -19.84 6.25 -42.12
CA THR A 64 -20.98 7.17 -42.17
C THR A 64 -21.68 7.20 -40.81
N VAL A 65 -21.92 8.40 -40.28
CA VAL A 65 -22.66 8.60 -39.02
C VAL A 65 -24.03 9.19 -39.33
N GLY A 66 -25.09 8.55 -38.83
CA GLY A 66 -26.47 8.99 -38.96
C GLY A 66 -27.00 9.72 -37.72
N SER A 67 -28.26 10.13 -37.76
CA SER A 67 -28.97 10.74 -36.63
C SER A 67 -30.12 9.84 -36.19
N PRO A 68 -30.44 9.74 -34.88
CA PRO A 68 -31.62 9.03 -34.39
C PRO A 68 -32.95 9.57 -34.96
N THR A 69 -32.97 10.83 -35.40
CA THR A 69 -34.16 11.53 -35.85
C THR A 69 -34.35 11.52 -37.37
N SER A 70 -33.41 10.96 -38.13
CA SER A 70 -33.40 11.02 -39.60
C SER A 70 -33.39 9.61 -40.19
N ALA A 71 -34.10 9.42 -41.30
CA ALA A 71 -34.09 8.16 -42.02
C ALA A 71 -32.65 7.81 -42.50
N VAL A 72 -32.31 6.53 -42.43
CA VAL A 72 -31.00 6.01 -42.86
C VAL A 72 -30.98 5.91 -44.38
N ASP A 73 -29.98 6.53 -45.00
CA ASP A 73 -29.76 6.48 -46.45
C ASP A 73 -29.10 5.15 -46.85
N GLN A 74 -29.86 4.29 -47.53
CA GLN A 74 -29.42 2.95 -47.95
C GLN A 74 -28.19 2.98 -48.88
N LYS A 75 -27.96 4.09 -49.61
CA LYS A 75 -26.80 4.22 -50.51
C LYS A 75 -25.49 4.53 -49.78
N LYS A 76 -25.54 4.81 -48.48
CA LYS A 76 -24.38 5.22 -47.65
C LYS A 76 -24.03 4.23 -46.55
N LEU A 77 -24.53 2.99 -46.67
CA LEU A 77 -24.19 1.91 -45.75
C LEU A 77 -22.67 1.60 -45.78
N PRO A 78 -22.05 1.26 -44.64
CA PRO A 78 -22.66 1.14 -43.32
C PRO A 78 -22.87 2.50 -42.63
N VAL A 79 -24.02 2.65 -41.96
CA VAL A 79 -24.36 3.86 -41.17
C VAL A 79 -24.43 3.51 -39.69
N VAL A 80 -23.74 4.29 -38.86
CA VAL A 80 -23.74 4.13 -37.39
C VAL A 80 -24.51 5.27 -36.75
N VAL A 81 -25.43 4.93 -35.85
CA VAL A 81 -26.27 5.87 -35.10
C VAL A 81 -26.04 5.65 -33.60
N ALA A 82 -25.65 6.70 -32.88
CA ALA A 82 -25.61 6.66 -31.42
C ALA A 82 -27.03 6.70 -30.87
N LEU A 83 -27.40 5.75 -30.00
CA LEU A 83 -28.71 5.79 -29.36
C LEU A 83 -28.72 6.86 -28.25
N PRO A 84 -29.83 7.59 -28.08
CA PRO A 84 -29.90 8.67 -27.09
C PRO A 84 -29.74 8.12 -25.67
N GLU A 85 -28.84 8.73 -24.91
CA GLU A 85 -28.57 8.42 -23.51
C GLU A 85 -29.55 9.13 -22.56
N THR A 86 -29.69 8.62 -21.34
CA THR A 86 -30.23 9.41 -20.23
C THR A 86 -29.25 10.54 -19.91
N LYS A 87 -29.76 11.74 -19.57
CA LYS A 87 -28.90 12.91 -19.35
C LYS A 87 -27.78 12.59 -18.34
N PHE A 88 -26.55 12.88 -18.76
CA PHE A 88 -25.32 12.71 -17.99
C PHE A 88 -25.45 13.13 -16.52
N HIS A 89 -25.05 12.25 -15.61
CA HIS A 89 -24.56 12.66 -14.32
C HIS A 89 -23.03 12.66 -14.41
N GLU A 90 -22.37 13.78 -14.11
CA GLU A 90 -20.93 13.73 -13.86
C GLU A 90 -20.69 12.68 -12.77
N VAL A 91 -19.90 11.65 -13.07
CA VAL A 91 -19.64 10.50 -12.17
C VAL A 91 -19.02 10.95 -10.84
N VAL A 92 -18.48 12.18 -10.81
CA VAL A 92 -18.07 12.88 -9.61
C VAL A 92 -18.75 14.25 -9.61
N PRO A 93 -19.73 14.52 -8.72
CA PRO A 93 -20.35 15.83 -8.63
C PRO A 93 -19.34 16.90 -8.19
N ALA A 94 -19.57 18.15 -8.57
CA ALA A 94 -18.87 19.30 -8.01
C ALA A 94 -19.00 19.34 -6.47
N GLN A 95 -18.11 20.04 -5.76
CA GLN A 95 -17.88 19.98 -4.30
C GLN A 95 -19.12 20.05 -3.38
N SER A 96 -20.28 20.53 -3.85
CA SER A 96 -21.53 20.64 -3.08
C SER A 96 -22.68 19.78 -3.62
N GLY A 97 -22.48 19.00 -4.68
CA GLY A 97 -23.50 18.16 -5.28
C GLY A 97 -23.64 16.83 -4.56
N ASN A 98 -24.86 16.47 -4.17
CA ASN A 98 -25.13 15.09 -3.74
C ASN A 98 -24.83 14.14 -4.90
N PHE A 99 -24.27 12.97 -4.59
CA PHE A 99 -24.24 11.88 -5.56
C PHE A 99 -25.68 11.64 -6.05
N PRO A 100 -25.94 11.71 -7.36
CA PRO A 100 -27.27 11.52 -7.88
C PRO A 100 -27.72 10.09 -7.55
N ARG A 101 -28.94 9.96 -7.03
CA ARG A 101 -29.58 8.65 -6.86
C ARG A 101 -29.81 8.12 -8.28
N THR A 102 -29.04 7.11 -8.67
CA THR A 102 -29.04 6.50 -10.00
C THR A 102 -30.44 6.03 -10.38
N GLU A 103 -31.13 6.77 -11.24
CA GLU A 103 -32.09 6.19 -12.17
C GLU A 103 -31.26 5.51 -13.26
N THR A 104 -31.20 4.18 -13.23
CA THR A 104 -30.62 3.26 -14.24
C THR A 104 -29.50 3.83 -15.11
N ASP A 105 -28.27 3.35 -14.91
CA ASP A 105 -27.12 3.68 -15.76
C ASP A 105 -27.49 3.61 -17.26
N PRO A 106 -27.09 4.61 -18.07
CA PRO A 106 -27.40 4.61 -19.49
C PRO A 106 -26.83 3.36 -20.17
N LEU A 107 -27.67 2.67 -20.95
CA LEU A 107 -27.21 1.64 -21.87
C LEU A 107 -26.43 2.32 -23.00
N ASN A 108 -25.11 2.28 -22.93
CA ASN A 108 -24.23 2.80 -23.98
C ASN A 108 -24.29 1.89 -25.22
N GLU A 109 -25.17 2.22 -26.17
CA GLU A 109 -25.42 1.41 -27.35
C GLU A 109 -25.28 2.23 -28.65
N LEU A 110 -24.74 1.57 -29.67
CA LEU A 110 -24.74 2.03 -31.06
C LEU A 110 -25.68 1.15 -31.88
N MET A 111 -26.40 1.74 -32.83
CA MET A 111 -27.13 1.03 -33.86
C MET A 111 -26.34 1.09 -35.16
N VAL A 112 -25.96 -0.06 -35.69
CA VAL A 112 -25.20 -0.19 -36.94
C VAL A 112 -26.14 -0.74 -37.99
N PHE A 113 -26.34 0.02 -39.07
CA PHE A 113 -27.06 -0.38 -40.26
C PHE A 113 -26.05 -0.82 -41.32
N TYR A 114 -26.26 -1.98 -41.93
CA TYR A 114 -25.38 -2.55 -42.94
C TYR A 114 -26.18 -3.34 -43.98
N ASP A 115 -25.58 -3.57 -45.14
CA ASP A 115 -26.16 -4.41 -46.19
C ASP A 115 -25.98 -5.89 -45.86
N SER A 116 -27.07 -6.65 -45.80
CA SER A 116 -27.08 -8.10 -45.54
C SER A 116 -26.26 -8.89 -46.55
N SER A 117 -26.18 -8.40 -47.79
CA SER A 117 -25.38 -9.01 -48.87
C SER A 117 -23.87 -8.79 -48.70
N GLU A 118 -23.46 -7.78 -47.91
CA GLU A 118 -22.04 -7.48 -47.61
C GLU A 118 -21.75 -7.41 -46.09
N PRO A 119 -21.75 -8.55 -45.37
CA PRO A 119 -21.49 -8.58 -43.92
C PRO A 119 -20.11 -8.07 -43.49
N SER A 120 -19.17 -7.94 -44.44
CA SER A 120 -17.82 -7.42 -44.20
C SER A 120 -17.85 -5.96 -43.72
N GLN A 121 -18.84 -5.17 -44.12
CA GLN A 121 -19.05 -3.79 -43.68
C GLN A 121 -19.28 -3.71 -42.15
N PHE A 122 -20.19 -4.55 -41.65
CA PHE A 122 -20.45 -4.67 -40.21
C PHE A 122 -19.22 -5.17 -39.46
N GLY A 123 -18.55 -6.20 -40.00
CA GLY A 123 -17.30 -6.73 -39.43
C GLY A 123 -16.22 -5.66 -39.28
N ARG A 124 -16.08 -4.77 -40.27
CA ARG A 124 -15.14 -3.63 -40.20
C ARG A 124 -15.49 -2.66 -39.07
N VAL A 125 -16.76 -2.28 -38.91
CA VAL A 125 -17.20 -1.38 -37.83
C VAL A 125 -16.95 -2.02 -36.47
N VAL A 126 -17.36 -3.28 -36.27
CA VAL A 126 -17.15 -4.01 -35.01
C VAL A 126 -15.67 -4.12 -34.67
N ARG A 127 -14.82 -4.43 -35.65
CA ARG A 127 -13.37 -4.51 -35.46
C ARG A 127 -12.78 -3.18 -35.02
N LEU A 128 -13.13 -2.09 -35.70
CA LEU A 128 -12.67 -0.74 -35.33
C LEU A 128 -13.12 -0.35 -33.91
N VAL A 129 -14.38 -0.62 -33.58
CA VAL A 129 -14.90 -0.33 -32.24
C VAL A 129 -14.13 -1.13 -31.19
N ARG A 130 -14.00 -2.46 -31.34
CA ARG A 130 -13.40 -3.31 -30.30
C ARG A 130 -11.89 -3.20 -30.18
N GLU A 131 -11.18 -2.98 -31.28
CA GLU A 131 -9.70 -3.02 -31.30
C GLU A 131 -9.04 -1.64 -31.23
N LYS A 132 -9.78 -0.55 -31.48
CA LYS A 132 -9.20 0.80 -31.58
C LYS A 132 -9.92 1.87 -30.77
N ILE A 133 -11.22 1.71 -30.49
CA ILE A 133 -12.02 2.77 -29.87
C ILE A 133 -12.42 2.39 -28.44
N ASP A 134 -13.18 1.31 -28.29
CA ASP A 134 -13.76 0.83 -27.03
C ASP A 134 -12.77 -0.06 -26.27
N MET A 135 -11.64 0.52 -25.88
CA MET A 135 -10.59 -0.15 -25.12
C MET A 135 -10.65 0.24 -23.63
N PRO A 136 -10.29 -0.67 -22.71
CA PRO A 136 -10.20 -0.34 -21.29
C PRO A 136 -9.13 0.73 -21.07
N ALA A 137 -9.44 1.74 -20.25
CA ALA A 137 -8.47 2.72 -19.83
C ALA A 137 -7.56 2.14 -18.73
N ARG A 138 -6.26 2.43 -18.80
CA ARG A 138 -5.30 2.07 -17.75
C ARG A 138 -5.66 2.73 -16.43
N LYS A 139 -5.41 2.00 -15.34
CA LYS A 139 -5.62 2.46 -13.95
C LYS A 139 -4.31 3.02 -13.40
N ILE A 140 -4.40 4.07 -12.60
CA ILE A 140 -3.25 4.70 -11.96
C ILE A 140 -3.58 5.06 -10.51
N MET A 141 -2.70 4.63 -9.61
CA MET A 141 -2.69 5.06 -8.22
C MET A 141 -1.82 6.31 -8.09
N ILE A 142 -2.30 7.31 -7.37
CA ILE A 142 -1.57 8.54 -7.09
C ILE A 142 -1.52 8.70 -5.59
N GLU A 143 -0.32 8.68 -5.04
CA GLU A 143 -0.07 8.92 -3.63
C GLU A 143 0.54 10.31 -3.46
N ALA A 144 0.09 11.04 -2.45
CA ALA A 144 0.71 12.28 -2.03
C ALA A 144 1.14 12.17 -0.56
N MET A 145 2.24 12.84 -0.22
CA MET A 145 2.74 12.96 1.13
C MET A 145 3.01 14.42 1.43
N VAL A 146 2.40 14.93 2.50
CA VAL A 146 2.57 16.30 2.97
C VAL A 146 3.49 16.27 4.18
N LEU A 147 4.62 16.96 4.08
CA LEU A 147 5.67 17.02 5.10
C LEU A 147 5.84 18.46 5.56
N GLU A 148 6.12 18.65 6.84
CA GLU A 148 6.61 19.92 7.38
C GLU A 148 8.07 19.74 7.83
N ILE A 149 9.01 20.48 7.23
CA ILE A 149 10.45 20.32 7.41
C ILE A 149 11.07 21.66 7.80
N SER A 150 12.08 21.66 8.69
CA SER A 150 12.82 22.89 8.98
C SER A 150 13.63 23.39 7.77
N SER A 151 13.77 24.70 7.59
CA SER A 151 14.58 25.25 6.47
C SER A 151 16.04 24.80 6.47
N GLN A 152 16.60 24.39 7.62
CA GLN A 152 17.97 23.90 7.69
C GLN A 152 18.06 22.47 7.14
N ALA A 153 17.14 21.60 7.57
CA ALA A 153 17.00 20.22 7.07
C ALA A 153 16.69 20.18 5.55
N LEU A 154 15.91 21.13 5.03
CA LEU A 154 15.64 21.23 3.58
C LEU A 154 16.90 21.56 2.76
N LYS A 155 17.83 22.35 3.33
CA LYS A 155 19.13 22.62 2.69
C LYS A 155 20.03 21.40 2.71
N ASP A 156 20.01 20.61 3.78
CA ASP A 156 20.77 19.37 3.90
C ASP A 156 20.27 18.27 2.93
N LEU A 157 18.99 18.36 2.53
CA LEU A 157 18.39 17.56 1.45
C LEU A 157 18.88 17.99 0.04
N GLY A 158 19.63 19.09 -0.07
CA GLY A 158 20.27 19.55 -1.32
C GLY A 158 19.37 20.37 -2.25
N VAL A 159 18.20 20.80 -1.78
CA VAL A 159 17.23 21.53 -2.61
C VAL A 159 17.48 23.05 -2.51
N GLN A 160 18.21 23.63 -3.47
CA GLN A 160 18.38 25.09 -3.59
C GLN A 160 17.41 25.65 -4.64
N TRP A 161 16.42 26.43 -4.21
CA TRP A 161 15.55 27.21 -5.10
C TRP A 161 16.06 28.65 -5.16
N ASP A 162 16.93 28.96 -6.10
CA ASP A 162 17.32 30.35 -6.36
C ASP A 162 16.40 30.96 -7.42
N VAL A 163 15.35 31.65 -6.97
CA VAL A 163 14.52 32.51 -7.82
C VAL A 163 14.94 33.95 -7.58
N THR A 164 16.11 34.33 -8.12
CA THR A 164 16.52 35.74 -8.14
C THR A 164 15.96 36.40 -9.40
N LYS A 165 14.99 37.31 -9.18
CA LYS A 165 14.52 38.30 -10.16
C LYS A 165 15.70 39.19 -10.57
N ASN A 166 16.30 38.94 -11.73
CA ASN A 166 16.80 39.98 -12.64
C ASN A 166 17.23 39.34 -13.97
N MET A 167 16.45 39.59 -15.02
CA MET A 167 16.92 39.45 -16.40
C MET A 167 17.97 40.55 -16.65
N GLY A 168 19.24 40.17 -16.67
CA GLY A 168 20.35 41.05 -17.00
C GLY A 168 21.58 40.24 -17.38
N SER A 169 21.88 40.23 -18.67
CA SER A 169 23.04 39.61 -19.33
C SER A 169 24.33 39.68 -18.51
N GLY A 170 24.94 38.52 -18.23
CA GLY A 170 26.25 38.45 -17.58
C GLY A 170 26.59 37.07 -17.01
N ASN A 171 27.36 36.31 -17.78
CA ASN A 171 28.05 35.05 -17.46
C ASN A 171 28.45 34.85 -15.98
N PHE A 172 27.92 33.81 -15.30
CA PHE A 172 28.35 33.40 -13.95
C PHE A 172 28.60 31.89 -13.81
N ILE A 173 29.09 31.24 -14.86
CA ILE A 173 29.75 29.92 -14.71
C ILE A 173 31.18 30.19 -14.26
N GLY A 174 31.47 30.14 -12.96
CA GLY A 174 32.88 30.20 -12.54
C GLY A 174 33.26 30.47 -11.07
N ARG A 175 32.37 30.47 -10.07
CA ARG A 175 32.87 30.58 -8.68
C ARG A 175 31.99 29.90 -7.64
N HIS A 176 32.63 28.99 -6.89
CA HIS A 176 32.12 28.08 -5.86
C HIS A 176 31.47 26.79 -6.35
N LEU A 177 32.31 25.92 -6.93
CA LEU A 177 32.12 24.47 -6.91
C LEU A 177 32.88 23.92 -5.69
N ASP A 178 32.18 23.72 -4.58
CA ASP A 178 32.54 22.64 -3.65
C ASP A 178 31.90 21.36 -4.19
N ASN A 179 32.69 20.29 -4.21
CA ASN A 179 32.49 19.12 -5.08
C ASN A 179 31.44 18.11 -4.54
N ASP A 180 30.40 18.56 -3.83
CA ASP A 180 29.51 17.67 -3.06
C ASP A 180 27.99 17.99 -3.16
N SER A 181 27.57 18.80 -4.13
CA SER A 181 26.14 19.07 -4.36
C SER A 181 25.55 18.14 -5.42
N LEU A 182 24.53 17.37 -5.05
CA LEU A 182 23.71 16.53 -5.95
C LEU A 182 23.00 17.41 -6.99
N LYS A 183 23.32 17.25 -8.28
CA LYS A 183 22.67 18.02 -9.35
C LYS A 183 21.35 17.36 -9.75
N VAL A 184 20.23 18.04 -9.53
CA VAL A 184 18.91 17.65 -10.06
C VAL A 184 18.60 18.47 -11.31
N GLY A 185 18.90 17.91 -12.48
CA GLY A 185 18.58 18.47 -13.80
C GLY A 185 19.69 19.37 -14.40
N GLN A 186 20.01 19.12 -15.67
CA GLN A 186 20.80 20.04 -16.50
C GLN A 186 19.90 20.56 -17.63
N ILE A 187 19.81 21.88 -17.80
CA ILE A 187 19.13 22.49 -18.94
C ILE A 187 20.07 22.38 -20.14
N VAL A 188 19.70 21.55 -21.12
CA VAL A 188 20.46 21.42 -22.38
C VAL A 188 19.81 22.37 -23.40
N PRO A 189 20.58 23.26 -24.07
CA PRO A 189 20.02 24.09 -25.13
C PRO A 189 19.67 23.21 -26.33
N SER A 190 18.37 22.96 -26.54
CA SER A 190 17.89 22.41 -27.80
C SER A 190 18.01 23.47 -28.89
N GLY A 191 18.61 23.13 -30.03
CA GLY A 191 18.80 24.02 -31.18
C GLY A 191 17.51 24.55 -31.83
N VAL A 192 16.34 24.24 -31.26
CA VAL A 192 15.02 24.74 -31.67
C VAL A 192 14.20 25.09 -30.41
N GLY A 193 14.52 26.23 -29.79
CA GLY A 193 13.54 27.12 -29.18
C GLY A 193 12.78 26.73 -27.91
N ILE A 194 13.01 25.58 -27.26
CA ILE A 194 12.45 25.27 -25.93
C ILE A 194 13.50 24.51 -25.09
N PRO A 195 13.87 24.99 -23.89
CA PRO A 195 14.80 24.27 -23.01
C PRO A 195 14.18 22.96 -22.51
N GLN A 196 14.88 21.84 -22.71
CA GLN A 196 14.49 20.53 -22.22
C GLN A 196 15.40 20.14 -21.04
N LEU A 197 14.79 19.63 -19.97
CA LEU A 197 15.48 19.09 -18.80
C LEU A 197 15.79 17.61 -19.06
N ASP A 198 17.07 17.26 -19.03
CA ASP A 198 17.54 15.87 -19.12
C ASP A 198 17.95 15.38 -17.71
N PHE A 199 17.52 14.18 -17.34
CA PHE A 199 17.80 13.60 -16.02
C PHE A 199 18.17 12.11 -16.18
N SER A 200 19.46 11.80 -16.03
CA SER A 200 20.00 10.44 -15.92
C SER A 200 19.96 10.01 -14.46
N VAL A 201 19.06 9.09 -14.11
CA VAL A 201 18.70 8.85 -12.71
C VAL A 201 18.58 7.38 -12.36
N THR A 202 19.58 6.88 -11.66
CA THR A 202 19.48 5.64 -10.88
C THR A 202 20.14 5.77 -9.51
N ASN A 203 21.20 6.59 -9.35
CA ASN A 203 21.92 6.72 -8.07
C ASN A 203 21.47 7.89 -7.17
N ALA A 204 20.91 8.98 -7.71
CA ALA A 204 20.51 10.16 -6.95
C ALA A 204 19.29 9.94 -6.02
N PHE A 205 18.40 9.01 -6.39
CA PHE A 205 17.15 8.78 -5.65
C PHE A 205 17.32 7.98 -4.36
N ARG A 206 18.33 7.10 -4.29
CA ARG A 206 18.65 6.35 -3.07
C ARG A 206 19.09 7.32 -1.97
N GLU A 207 19.90 8.30 -2.33
CA GLU A 207 20.46 9.29 -1.41
C GLU A 207 19.40 10.28 -0.89
N PHE A 208 18.49 10.73 -1.75
CA PHE A 208 17.36 11.58 -1.36
C PHE A 208 16.45 10.92 -0.31
N ASN A 209 16.06 9.66 -0.53
CA ASN A 209 15.20 8.93 0.40
C ASN A 209 15.88 8.62 1.74
N ILE A 210 17.19 8.30 1.73
CA ILE A 210 17.97 8.07 2.95
C ILE A 210 18.06 9.37 3.78
N ARG A 211 18.35 10.50 3.14
CA ARG A 211 18.43 11.80 3.82
C ARG A 211 17.08 12.25 4.38
N LEU A 212 15.99 12.14 3.61
CA LEU A 212 14.66 12.49 4.09
C LEU A 212 14.25 11.68 5.34
N GLN A 213 14.56 10.38 5.37
CA GLN A 213 14.26 9.51 6.51
C GLN A 213 15.12 9.83 7.74
N ALA A 214 16.39 10.22 7.55
CA ALA A 214 17.24 10.70 8.63
C ALA A 214 16.66 11.98 9.27
N LEU A 215 16.19 12.92 8.45
CA LEU A 215 15.57 14.18 8.92
C LEU A 215 14.26 13.94 9.70
N VAL A 216 13.44 12.97 9.27
CA VAL A 216 12.24 12.57 10.03
C VAL A 216 12.61 11.93 11.37
N LYS A 217 13.66 11.11 11.40
CA LYS A 217 14.14 10.43 12.63
C LYS A 217 14.75 11.40 13.64
N GLU A 218 15.40 12.47 13.16
CA GLU A 218 15.98 13.54 13.99
C GLU A 218 14.95 14.57 14.48
N GLY A 219 13.67 14.44 14.09
CA GLY A 219 12.59 15.34 14.48
C GLY A 219 12.63 16.71 13.77
N THR A 220 13.45 16.83 12.71
CA THR A 220 13.57 18.05 11.90
C THR A 220 12.58 18.08 10.72
N ALA A 221 11.89 16.96 10.47
CA ALA A 221 10.78 16.80 9.53
C ALA A 221 9.62 16.01 10.16
N GLU A 222 8.38 16.42 9.89
CA GLU A 222 7.15 15.82 10.41
C GLU A 222 6.18 15.52 9.26
N VAL A 223 5.59 14.32 9.24
CA VAL A 223 4.59 13.95 8.24
C VAL A 223 3.22 14.44 8.69
N LEU A 224 2.62 15.37 7.95
CA LEU A 224 1.30 15.90 8.23
C LEU A 224 0.19 14.97 7.71
N SER A 225 0.38 14.37 6.53
CA SER A 225 -0.62 13.48 5.93
C SER A 225 -0.09 12.67 4.74
N ARG A 226 -0.81 11.60 4.39
CA ARG A 226 -0.53 10.69 3.26
C ARG A 226 -1.82 10.29 2.51
N PRO A 227 -2.48 11.21 1.79
CA PRO A 227 -3.64 10.85 0.99
C PRO A 227 -3.25 10.06 -0.27
N SER A 228 -4.09 9.13 -0.69
CA SER A 228 -3.93 8.39 -1.95
C SER A 228 -5.26 8.23 -2.70
N VAL A 229 -5.20 8.16 -4.02
CA VAL A 229 -6.38 7.99 -4.88
C VAL A 229 -6.08 7.13 -6.10
N LEU A 230 -6.98 6.21 -6.39
CA LEU A 230 -7.00 5.42 -7.62
C LEU A 230 -7.90 6.10 -8.65
N THR A 231 -7.41 6.30 -9.87
CA THR A 231 -8.19 6.85 -10.97
C THR A 231 -7.83 6.21 -12.31
N LEU A 232 -8.63 6.47 -13.34
CA LEU A 232 -8.34 6.05 -14.71
C LEU A 232 -7.53 7.12 -15.44
N ASP A 233 -6.82 6.69 -16.48
CA ASP A 233 -6.13 7.61 -17.39
C ASP A 233 -7.07 8.71 -17.91
N ASN A 234 -6.58 9.95 -17.90
CA ASN A 234 -7.30 11.17 -18.27
C ASN A 234 -8.55 11.53 -17.43
N ARG A 235 -8.84 10.82 -16.33
CA ARG A 235 -9.96 11.12 -15.43
C ARG A 235 -9.49 11.87 -14.18
N MET A 236 -10.18 12.97 -13.87
CA MET A 236 -9.89 13.76 -12.67
C MET A 236 -10.30 12.98 -11.41
N ALA A 237 -9.46 13.04 -10.40
CA ALA A 237 -9.72 12.52 -9.07
C ALA A 237 -9.59 13.66 -8.05
N TYR A 238 -10.40 13.61 -7.00
CA TYR A 238 -10.44 14.62 -5.96
C TYR A 238 -10.48 13.96 -4.58
N ILE A 239 -9.63 14.43 -3.68
CA ILE A 239 -9.55 14.02 -2.28
C ILE A 239 -9.71 15.28 -1.42
N ASN A 240 -10.56 15.21 -0.41
CA ASN A 240 -10.68 16.24 0.61
C ASN A 240 -10.65 15.59 2.00
N VAL A 241 -9.63 15.91 2.79
CA VAL A 241 -9.49 15.48 4.18
C VAL A 241 -9.44 16.74 5.03
N SER A 242 -10.61 17.23 5.43
CA SER A 242 -10.72 18.49 6.14
C SER A 242 -11.78 18.50 7.22
N GLU A 243 -11.56 19.37 8.20
CA GLU A 243 -12.47 19.70 9.28
C GLU A 243 -13.21 20.99 8.92
N LYS A 244 -14.52 21.00 9.15
CA LYS A 244 -15.34 22.21 9.06
C LYS A 244 -15.35 22.89 10.42
N ILE A 245 -14.81 24.11 10.47
CA ILE A 245 -14.81 24.93 11.68
C ILE A 245 -15.96 25.95 11.55
N PRO A 246 -17.01 25.84 12.36
CA PRO A 246 -18.11 26.80 12.32
C PRO A 246 -17.68 28.12 12.97
N ILE A 247 -17.82 29.22 12.23
CA ILE A 247 -17.58 30.59 12.72
C ILE A 247 -18.92 31.28 12.90
N ALA A 248 -19.18 31.77 14.12
CA ALA A 248 -20.38 32.53 14.43
C ALA A 248 -20.28 33.95 13.83
N ASN A 249 -21.24 34.29 12.98
CA ASN A 249 -21.50 35.63 12.47
C ASN A 249 -22.65 36.23 13.27
N THR A 250 -22.36 37.24 14.08
CA THR A 250 -23.36 37.96 14.87
C THR A 250 -23.80 39.23 14.12
N LYS A 251 -25.11 39.40 13.92
CA LYS A 251 -25.70 40.64 13.41
C LYS A 251 -26.23 41.46 14.57
N PHE A 252 -25.81 42.72 14.66
CA PHE A 252 -26.26 43.65 15.69
C PHE A 252 -27.28 44.63 15.13
N VAL A 253 -28.32 44.92 15.92
CA VAL A 253 -29.25 46.03 15.67
C VAL A 253 -29.25 46.89 16.94
N LYS A 254 -28.74 48.13 16.84
CA LYS A 254 -28.37 48.96 18.01
C LYS A 254 -27.38 48.21 18.92
N ASP A 255 -27.69 48.06 20.21
CA ASP A 255 -26.87 47.44 21.25
C ASP A 255 -27.22 45.96 21.52
N TYR A 256 -28.08 45.33 20.70
CA TYR A 256 -28.52 43.95 20.89
C TYR A 256 -28.10 43.04 19.72
N VAL A 257 -27.76 41.78 20.04
CA VAL A 257 -27.56 40.71 19.05
C VAL A 257 -28.93 40.35 18.46
N SER A 258 -29.14 40.66 17.19
CA SER A 258 -30.42 40.44 16.49
C SER A 258 -30.52 39.07 15.82
N ALA A 259 -29.39 38.48 15.41
CA ALA A 259 -29.33 37.15 14.84
C ALA A 259 -27.90 36.59 14.93
N VAL A 260 -27.78 35.26 15.07
CA VAL A 260 -26.51 34.53 14.99
C VAL A 260 -26.62 33.54 13.83
N ASP A 261 -25.69 33.63 12.89
CA ASP A 261 -25.54 32.70 11.76
C ASP A 261 -24.19 31.99 11.88
N PHE A 262 -24.06 30.77 11.35
CA PHE A 262 -22.80 30.03 11.36
C PHE A 262 -22.29 29.85 9.93
N ARG A 263 -21.04 30.27 9.69
CA ARG A 263 -20.34 30.01 8.44
C ARG A 263 -19.22 29.01 8.70
N ASP A 264 -19.25 27.90 7.99
CA ASP A 264 -18.17 26.93 8.03
C ASP A 264 -16.96 27.43 7.23
N VAL A 265 -15.78 27.32 7.83
CA VAL A 265 -14.50 27.40 7.12
C VAL A 265 -13.80 26.05 7.18
N THR A 266 -13.13 25.69 6.10
CA THR A 266 -12.54 24.35 5.96
C THR A 266 -11.04 24.39 6.24
N ALA A 267 -10.59 23.58 7.20
CA ALA A 267 -9.17 23.39 7.53
C ALA A 267 -8.76 21.94 7.24
N GLY A 268 -7.78 21.72 6.38
CA GLY A 268 -7.30 20.38 6.05
C GLY A 268 -6.61 20.32 4.69
N ILE A 269 -6.71 19.18 4.02
CA ILE A 269 -5.98 18.91 2.78
C ILE A 269 -6.97 18.69 1.64
N GLU A 270 -6.81 19.48 0.58
CA GLU A 270 -7.54 19.34 -0.66
C GLU A 270 -6.56 18.95 -1.76
N PHE A 271 -6.85 17.89 -2.49
CA PHE A 271 -6.00 17.36 -3.54
C PHE A 271 -6.82 16.96 -4.76
N ALA A 272 -6.68 17.72 -5.85
CA ALA A 272 -7.25 17.38 -7.14
C ALA A 272 -6.14 17.03 -8.12
N VAL A 273 -6.30 15.94 -8.85
CA VAL A 273 -5.30 15.47 -9.81
C VAL A 273 -5.95 14.90 -11.06
N ARG A 274 -5.36 15.17 -12.22
CA ARG A 274 -5.72 14.53 -13.48
C ARG A 274 -4.47 13.92 -14.11
N PRO A 275 -4.34 12.58 -14.12
CA PRO A 275 -3.22 11.91 -14.75
C PRO A 275 -3.41 11.72 -16.25
N ARG A 276 -2.29 11.64 -16.95
CA ARG A 276 -2.17 11.20 -18.33
C ARG A 276 -0.96 10.29 -18.47
N ILE A 277 -1.19 9.03 -18.79
CA ILE A 277 -0.14 8.00 -18.90
C ILE A 277 0.42 8.00 -20.32
N ASN A 278 1.75 7.94 -20.46
CA ASN A 278 2.40 7.79 -21.78
C ASN A 278 2.20 6.38 -22.37
N GLU A 279 2.44 6.19 -23.66
CA GLU A 279 2.17 4.91 -24.34
C GLU A 279 2.83 3.72 -23.63
N ASP A 280 4.12 3.82 -23.31
CA ASP A 280 4.91 2.76 -22.68
C ASP A 280 4.62 2.53 -21.18
N GLY A 281 3.84 3.40 -20.53
CA GLY A 281 3.56 3.34 -19.08
C GLY A 281 4.73 3.75 -18.19
N THR A 282 5.85 4.20 -18.75
CA THR A 282 7.06 4.60 -18.03
C THR A 282 6.99 5.99 -17.42
N GLU A 283 6.10 6.86 -17.91
CA GLU A 283 5.95 8.24 -17.46
C GLU A 283 4.46 8.63 -17.35
N VAL A 284 4.16 9.45 -16.34
CA VAL A 284 2.84 9.98 -16.08
C VAL A 284 2.91 11.50 -16.03
N SER A 285 2.11 12.15 -16.86
CA SER A 285 1.88 13.59 -16.76
C SER A 285 0.71 13.87 -15.81
N LEU A 286 0.93 14.64 -14.76
CA LEU A 286 -0.07 14.98 -13.74
C LEU A 286 -0.39 16.47 -13.80
N GLN A 287 -1.67 16.82 -13.97
CA GLN A 287 -2.19 18.14 -13.63
C GLN A 287 -2.62 18.11 -12.17
N ILE A 288 -1.95 18.89 -11.32
CA ILE A 288 -2.09 18.81 -9.87
C ILE A 288 -2.58 20.15 -9.32
N ASN A 289 -3.52 20.08 -8.39
CA ASN A 289 -4.03 21.19 -7.63
C ASN A 289 -4.13 20.74 -6.16
N ALA A 290 -3.16 21.15 -5.34
CA ALA A 290 -3.06 20.71 -3.94
C ALA A 290 -3.08 21.93 -3.00
N SER A 291 -3.86 21.84 -1.94
CA SER A 291 -3.98 22.87 -0.90
C SER A 291 -3.92 22.24 0.48
N VAL A 292 -3.17 22.84 1.38
CA VAL A 292 -3.03 22.44 2.78
C VAL A 292 -3.36 23.64 3.65
N SER A 293 -4.41 23.53 4.45
CA SER A 293 -4.85 24.55 5.40
C SER A 293 -4.78 24.02 6.84
N ALA A 294 -4.25 24.83 7.75
CA ALA A 294 -4.14 24.48 9.17
C ALA A 294 -4.42 25.70 10.05
N ARG A 295 -4.98 25.48 11.25
CA ARG A 295 -5.17 26.55 12.24
C ARG A 295 -3.82 27.01 12.80
N VAL A 296 -3.65 28.31 12.98
CA VAL A 296 -2.45 28.89 13.59
C VAL A 296 -2.71 29.10 15.10
N PRO A 297 -2.05 28.35 16.00
CA PRO A 297 -2.25 28.50 17.44
C PRO A 297 -1.94 29.91 17.92
N GLY A 298 -2.78 30.46 18.81
CA GLY A 298 -2.54 31.76 19.45
C GLY A 298 -2.70 33.00 18.56
N LYS A 299 -3.03 32.84 17.27
CA LYS A 299 -3.33 33.95 16.35
C LYS A 299 -4.81 34.05 15.99
N ASP A 300 -5.70 33.53 16.83
CA ASP A 300 -7.14 33.68 16.60
C ASP A 300 -7.53 35.16 16.67
N GLN A 301 -8.34 35.61 15.71
CA GLN A 301 -8.87 36.96 15.69
C GLN A 301 -9.97 37.07 16.74
N GLN A 302 -9.83 38.06 17.64
CA GLN A 302 -10.79 38.32 18.70
C GLN A 302 -11.42 39.69 18.49
N VAL A 303 -12.74 39.75 18.48
CA VAL A 303 -13.47 41.01 18.58
C VAL A 303 -13.73 41.27 20.05
N LYS A 304 -13.23 42.38 20.58
CA LYS A 304 -13.40 42.77 21.99
C LYS A 304 -14.38 43.94 22.14
N GLY A 305 -15.25 43.86 23.14
CA GLY A 305 -16.20 44.90 23.51
C GLY A 305 -15.65 45.87 24.56
N GLN A 306 -16.53 46.66 25.19
CA GLN A 306 -16.16 47.46 26.36
C GLN A 306 -15.62 46.56 27.48
N HIS A 307 -14.62 47.06 28.22
CA HIS A 307 -13.94 46.34 29.31
C HIS A 307 -13.18 45.06 28.87
N ASP A 308 -12.71 45.00 27.63
CA ASP A 308 -11.88 43.89 27.10
C ASP A 308 -12.60 42.52 27.02
N VAL A 309 -13.94 42.50 27.09
CA VAL A 309 -14.74 41.28 26.97
C VAL A 309 -14.72 40.77 25.52
N VAL A 310 -14.36 39.51 25.32
CA VAL A 310 -14.32 38.88 23.98
C VAL A 310 -15.75 38.60 23.50
N LEU A 311 -16.17 39.26 22.42
CA LEU A 311 -17.50 39.16 21.82
C LEU A 311 -17.57 38.11 20.70
N ALA A 312 -16.46 37.87 19.99
CA ALA A 312 -16.36 36.86 18.95
C ALA A 312 -14.91 36.39 18.78
N ILE A 313 -14.74 35.12 18.37
CA ILE A 313 -13.44 34.52 18.07
C ILE A 313 -13.52 33.85 16.70
N ALA A 314 -12.57 34.15 15.83
CA ALA A 314 -12.42 33.49 14.53
C ALA A 314 -11.00 32.92 14.41
N PRO A 315 -10.83 31.65 14.04
CA PRO A 315 -9.51 31.07 13.88
C PRO A 315 -8.77 31.67 12.68
N THR A 316 -7.47 31.89 12.82
CA THR A 316 -6.62 32.21 11.67
C THR A 316 -6.16 30.91 11.02
N LEU A 317 -6.42 30.74 9.72
CA LEU A 317 -5.97 29.60 8.94
C LEU A 317 -4.74 29.97 8.09
N SER A 318 -3.72 29.13 8.13
CA SER A 318 -2.58 29.18 7.22
C SER A 318 -2.87 28.27 6.03
N ILE A 319 -3.00 28.84 4.83
CA ILE A 319 -3.30 28.09 3.59
C ILE A 319 -2.05 28.05 2.70
N ARG A 320 -1.75 26.86 2.18
CA ARG A 320 -0.59 26.56 1.34
C ARG A 320 -1.06 25.85 0.09
N GLU A 321 -1.02 26.51 -1.06
CA GLU A 321 -1.58 26.01 -2.32
C GLU A 321 -0.51 25.89 -3.41
N VAL A 322 -0.56 24.81 -4.18
CA VAL A 322 0.28 24.59 -5.37
C VAL A 322 -0.57 24.11 -6.55
N LYS A 323 -0.38 24.76 -7.70
CA LYS A 323 -0.98 24.36 -8.98
C LYS A 323 0.14 24.13 -9.96
N THR A 324 0.25 22.93 -10.50
CA THR A 324 1.31 22.61 -11.45
C THR A 324 0.90 21.56 -12.46
N TYR A 325 1.69 21.47 -13.52
CA TYR A 325 1.64 20.39 -14.49
C TYR A 325 3.05 19.80 -14.60
N ALA A 326 3.20 18.54 -14.18
CA ALA A 326 4.50 17.87 -14.12
C ALA A 326 4.45 16.53 -14.85
N ARG A 327 5.56 16.16 -15.49
CA ARG A 327 5.78 14.81 -16.02
C ARG A 327 6.73 14.08 -15.08
N ILE A 328 6.31 12.92 -14.61
CA ILE A 328 6.96 12.17 -13.54
C ILE A 328 7.13 10.73 -14.02
N ALA A 329 8.30 10.13 -13.80
CA ALA A 329 8.51 8.72 -14.09
C ALA A 329 7.61 7.84 -13.21
N ASN A 330 7.16 6.70 -13.74
CA ASN A 330 6.35 5.76 -12.98
C ASN A 330 7.09 5.29 -11.71
N ASP A 331 6.35 5.10 -10.62
CA ASP A 331 6.84 4.71 -9.29
C ASP A 331 7.93 5.63 -8.69
N THR A 332 8.05 6.85 -9.20
CA THR A 332 9.06 7.81 -8.78
C THR A 332 8.44 8.96 -7.96
N PRO A 333 8.92 9.21 -6.73
CA PRO A 333 8.44 10.35 -5.95
C PRO A 333 8.95 11.67 -6.54
N PHE A 334 8.07 12.65 -6.63
CA PHE A 334 8.33 13.98 -7.17
C PHE A 334 7.89 15.06 -6.19
N ILE A 335 8.78 16.01 -5.90
CA ILE A 335 8.45 17.19 -5.08
C ILE A 335 7.81 18.25 -5.96
N ILE A 336 6.57 18.59 -5.65
CA ILE A 336 5.76 19.55 -6.42
C ILE A 336 6.13 21.01 -6.06
N GLY A 337 6.54 21.24 -4.81
CA GLY A 337 6.95 22.55 -4.32
C GLY A 337 7.22 22.57 -2.81
N GLY A 338 8.05 23.53 -2.40
CA GLY A 338 8.28 23.92 -1.00
C GLY A 338 7.81 25.36 -0.79
N LEU A 339 6.89 25.57 0.15
CA LEU A 339 6.35 26.90 0.46
C LEU A 339 7.12 27.51 1.63
N ILE A 340 7.95 28.52 1.33
CA ILE A 340 8.82 29.20 2.31
C ILE A 340 7.97 30.12 3.18
N ALA A 341 7.82 29.80 4.46
CA ALA A 341 7.31 30.71 5.47
C ALA A 341 8.48 31.18 6.36
N LYS A 342 8.70 32.49 6.42
CA LYS A 342 9.69 33.10 7.32
C LYS A 342 8.98 33.79 8.47
N ASP A 343 8.70 33.03 9.52
CA ASP A 343 8.33 33.63 10.81
C ASP A 343 9.61 33.93 11.60
N SER A 344 9.90 35.22 11.79
CA SER A 344 10.97 35.66 12.69
C SER A 344 10.41 36.64 13.70
N GLU A 345 10.42 36.24 14.97
CA GLU A 345 10.10 37.10 16.10
C GLU A 345 11.41 37.54 16.75
N GLU A 346 11.63 38.85 16.86
CA GLU A 346 12.79 39.43 17.54
C GLU A 346 12.29 40.15 18.79
N THR A 347 12.57 39.58 19.96
CA THR A 347 12.24 40.17 21.25
C THR A 347 13.47 40.85 21.82
N VAL A 348 13.42 42.18 21.93
CA VAL A 348 14.51 42.99 22.49
C VAL A 348 14.12 43.44 23.90
N ASN A 349 14.71 42.81 24.90
CA ASN A 349 14.58 43.23 26.30
C ASN A 349 15.70 44.23 26.60
N SER A 350 15.36 45.44 27.03
CA SER A 350 16.35 46.49 27.32
C SER A 350 16.08 47.18 28.64
N VAL A 351 17.15 47.50 29.39
CA VAL A 351 17.05 48.31 30.60
C VAL A 351 16.73 49.76 30.19
N PRO A 352 15.67 50.40 30.74
CA PRO A 352 15.35 51.79 30.44
C PRO A 352 16.56 52.71 30.67
N VAL A 353 16.78 53.70 29.80
CA VAL A 353 17.93 54.65 29.81
C VAL A 353 19.27 54.01 29.43
N LEU A 354 19.77 53.03 30.19
CA LEU A 354 21.09 52.41 29.95
C LEU A 354 21.16 51.63 28.64
N GLY A 355 20.03 51.05 28.22
CA GLY A 355 19.92 50.41 26.92
C GLY A 355 20.12 51.38 25.75
N LYS A 356 19.86 52.69 25.88
CA LYS A 356 19.87 53.64 24.74
C LYS A 356 21.24 54.25 24.43
N ILE A 357 22.27 53.99 25.25
CA ILE A 357 23.61 54.58 25.10
C ILE A 357 24.31 54.01 23.84
N PRO A 358 24.79 54.86 22.91
CA PRO A 358 25.62 54.41 21.79
C PRO A 358 26.89 53.72 22.30
N VAL A 359 27.33 52.64 21.65
CA VAL A 359 28.52 51.84 22.04
C VAL A 359 28.33 50.98 23.30
N LEU A 360 27.84 51.53 24.42
CA LEU A 360 27.72 50.79 25.71
C LEU A 360 26.36 50.09 25.90
N GLY A 361 25.31 50.52 25.18
CA GLY A 361 23.96 49.97 25.34
C GLY A 361 23.81 48.50 24.95
N ALA A 362 24.79 47.92 24.25
CA ALA A 362 24.78 46.50 23.89
C ALA A 362 24.92 45.56 25.10
N LEU A 363 25.58 46.00 26.18
CA LEU A 363 25.73 45.24 27.42
C LEU A 363 24.46 45.23 28.29
N PHE A 364 23.52 46.14 28.00
CA PHE A 364 22.27 46.33 28.76
C PHE A 364 21.01 46.01 27.94
N ARG A 365 21.19 45.30 26.82
CA ARG A 365 20.14 44.76 25.96
C ARG A 365 20.33 43.25 25.85
N SER A 366 19.26 42.49 26.04
CA SER A 366 19.20 41.09 25.66
C SER A 366 18.34 40.98 24.41
N LYS A 367 18.91 40.39 23.35
CA LYS A 367 18.18 40.06 22.13
C LYS A 367 17.89 38.56 22.15
N SER A 368 16.62 38.20 22.18
CA SER A 368 16.20 36.82 21.93
C SER A 368 15.54 36.77 20.56
N LYS A 369 16.12 35.97 19.66
CA LYS A 369 15.54 35.74 18.34
C LYS A 369 14.95 34.34 18.34
N THR A 370 13.63 34.26 18.37
CA THR A 370 12.87 33.01 18.32
C THR A 370 12.16 32.93 16.99
N GLY A 371 12.45 31.88 16.22
CA GLY A 371 11.82 31.67 14.92
C GLY A 371 12.15 30.30 14.37
N LEU A 372 11.18 29.39 14.43
CA LEU A 372 11.24 28.12 13.73
C LEU A 372 10.76 28.35 12.30
N LYS A 373 11.69 28.29 11.34
CA LYS A 373 11.33 28.28 9.92
C LYS A 373 10.92 26.87 9.54
N ARG A 374 9.63 26.65 9.36
CA ARG A 374 9.04 25.38 8.94
C ARG A 374 8.45 25.54 7.54
N GLU A 375 8.82 24.62 6.66
CA GLU A 375 8.48 24.60 5.25
C GLU A 375 7.59 23.38 4.99
N VAL A 376 6.49 23.57 4.26
CA VAL A 376 5.63 22.45 3.87
C VAL A 376 6.01 22.00 2.47
N ILE A 377 6.25 20.70 2.32
CA ILE A 377 6.60 20.03 1.08
C ILE A 377 5.49 19.05 0.73
N ILE A 378 5.10 19.04 -0.54
CA ILE A 378 4.17 18.04 -1.06
C ILE A 378 4.93 17.17 -2.05
N VAL A 379 5.00 15.87 -1.73
CA VAL A 379 5.62 14.83 -2.56
C VAL A 379 4.49 14.02 -3.20
N ILE A 380 4.59 13.72 -4.49
CA ILE A 380 3.66 12.83 -5.19
C ILE A 380 4.40 11.67 -5.81
N THR A 381 3.81 10.48 -5.75
CA THR A 381 4.28 9.30 -6.45
C THR A 381 3.13 8.72 -7.30
N PRO A 382 3.22 8.76 -8.64
CA PRO A 382 2.31 8.02 -9.51
C PRO A 382 2.74 6.56 -9.63
N SER A 383 1.77 5.63 -9.65
CA SER A 383 1.99 4.20 -9.92
C SER A 383 0.95 3.71 -10.91
N VAL A 384 1.38 3.45 -12.14
CA VAL A 384 0.56 2.86 -13.20
C VAL A 384 0.35 1.40 -12.85
N LEU A 385 -0.91 1.01 -12.64
CA LEU A 385 -1.21 -0.38 -12.40
C LEU A 385 -1.07 -1.15 -13.71
N PRO A 386 -0.42 -2.33 -13.70
CA PRO A 386 -0.40 -3.18 -14.88
C PRO A 386 -1.84 -3.43 -15.30
N GLU A 387 -2.09 -3.37 -16.61
CA GLU A 387 -3.33 -3.92 -17.14
C GLU A 387 -3.43 -5.34 -16.58
N GLU A 388 -4.61 -5.69 -16.05
CA GLU A 388 -4.91 -7.07 -15.70
C GLU A 388 -4.72 -7.87 -16.99
N ASN A 389 -3.49 -8.34 -17.22
CA ASN A 389 -3.18 -9.33 -18.21
C ASN A 389 -4.18 -10.41 -17.92
N VAL A 390 -5.07 -10.64 -18.88
CA VAL A 390 -6.03 -11.75 -18.86
C VAL A 390 -5.25 -12.92 -18.32
N VAL A 391 -5.57 -13.29 -17.07
CA VAL A 391 -5.00 -14.45 -16.41
C VAL A 391 -5.40 -15.59 -17.32
N ASN A 392 -4.51 -15.96 -18.25
CA ASN A 392 -4.71 -17.12 -19.07
C ASN A 392 -4.98 -18.23 -18.09
N LYS A 393 -6.10 -18.93 -18.26
CA LYS A 393 -6.57 -20.00 -17.36
C LYS A 393 -5.52 -21.14 -17.19
N SER A 394 -4.41 -21.06 -17.93
CA SER A 394 -3.26 -21.96 -17.96
C SER A 394 -2.01 -21.43 -17.24
N MET A 395 -1.99 -20.20 -16.72
CA MET A 395 -0.85 -19.71 -15.93
C MET A 395 -0.93 -20.31 -14.51
N PRO A 396 0.12 -20.99 -14.03
CA PRO A 396 0.18 -21.45 -12.65
C PRO A 396 0.03 -20.24 -11.73
N LYS A 397 -0.89 -20.31 -10.77
CA LYS A 397 -1.21 -19.22 -9.82
C LYS A 397 -0.08 -18.95 -8.81
N ASP A 398 1.10 -19.49 -9.05
CA ASP A 398 2.23 -19.60 -8.13
C ASP A 398 3.49 -18.88 -8.68
N GLU A 399 3.35 -18.04 -9.71
CA GLU A 399 4.46 -17.22 -10.27
C GLU A 399 4.74 -15.96 -9.44
N ASP A 400 6.03 -15.66 -9.24
CA ASP A 400 6.53 -14.49 -8.47
C ASP A 400 6.07 -13.13 -9.02
N LEU A 401 5.62 -13.07 -10.28
CA LEU A 401 5.12 -11.86 -10.94
C LEU A 401 3.85 -11.28 -10.28
N PHE A 402 3.13 -12.07 -9.48
CA PHE A 402 1.95 -11.62 -8.74
C PHE A 402 2.27 -11.05 -7.35
N ASP A 403 3.51 -11.17 -6.89
CA ASP A 403 3.92 -10.61 -5.62
C ASP A 403 4.49 -9.19 -5.81
N SER A 404 3.91 -8.22 -5.10
CA SER A 404 4.35 -6.83 -5.14
C SER A 404 5.50 -6.65 -4.15
N PHE A 405 6.73 -6.91 -4.59
CA PHE A 405 7.96 -6.76 -3.78
C PHE A 405 8.79 -5.56 -4.24
N ASP A 406 9.61 -5.04 -3.33
CA ASP A 406 10.52 -3.89 -3.54
C ASP A 406 9.83 -2.55 -3.87
N HIS A 407 8.53 -2.46 -3.63
CA HIS A 407 7.86 -1.16 -3.61
C HIS A 407 8.27 -0.40 -2.36
N ARG A 408 9.03 0.69 -2.55
CA ARG A 408 9.51 1.53 -1.45
C ARG A 408 8.39 2.31 -0.71
N LEU A 409 7.15 2.24 -1.21
CA LEU A 409 5.97 2.97 -0.71
C LEU A 409 4.78 2.06 -0.33
N PHE A 410 4.82 0.76 -0.68
CA PHE A 410 3.81 -0.21 -0.25
C PHE A 410 4.44 -1.25 0.66
N ARG A 411 3.65 -1.81 1.59
CA ARG A 411 4.11 -2.94 2.40
C ARG A 411 4.19 -4.17 1.52
N ASP A 412 5.29 -4.92 1.59
CA ASP A 412 5.45 -6.22 0.95
C ASP A 412 4.21 -7.08 1.28
N ALA A 413 3.52 -7.56 0.25
CA ALA A 413 2.35 -8.41 0.39
C ALA A 413 2.61 -9.71 -0.37
N TYR A 414 2.59 -10.82 0.36
CA TYR A 414 2.85 -12.14 -0.19
C TYR A 414 1.56 -12.93 -0.29
N ARG A 415 1.28 -13.51 -1.45
CA ARG A 415 0.13 -14.39 -1.61
C ARG A 415 0.48 -15.80 -1.14
N ILE A 416 -0.21 -16.29 -0.09
CA ILE A 416 0.02 -17.64 0.46
C ILE A 416 -0.20 -18.70 -0.64
N ARG A 417 0.82 -19.52 -0.91
CA ARG A 417 0.81 -20.56 -1.95
C ARG A 417 0.43 -21.92 -1.39
N ASP A 418 0.26 -22.89 -2.29
CA ASP A 418 -0.06 -24.28 -1.91
C ASP A 418 1.09 -24.90 -1.10
N GLU A 419 2.32 -24.67 -1.54
CA GLU A 419 3.57 -25.15 -0.90
C GLU A 419 3.82 -24.59 0.51
N ASP A 420 3.21 -23.46 0.85
CA ASP A 420 3.31 -22.83 2.17
C ASP A 420 2.31 -23.39 3.18
N THR A 421 1.32 -24.16 2.69
CA THR A 421 0.25 -24.69 3.53
C THR A 421 0.45 -26.17 3.82
N PHE A 422 0.18 -26.57 5.06
CA PHE A 422 0.21 -27.98 5.42
C PHE A 422 -1.09 -28.67 5.00
N ASP A 423 -0.99 -29.95 4.65
CA ASP A 423 -2.17 -30.79 4.51
C ASP A 423 -2.73 -31.11 5.90
N LEU A 424 -3.76 -30.35 6.29
CA LEU A 424 -4.41 -30.46 7.59
C LEU A 424 -5.69 -31.33 7.55
N ARG A 425 -5.86 -32.20 6.53
CA ARG A 425 -7.02 -33.11 6.44
C ARG A 425 -7.19 -33.98 7.69
N TYR A 426 -6.08 -34.37 8.33
CA TYR A 426 -6.12 -35.15 9.57
C TYR A 426 -6.74 -34.38 10.77
N LEU A 427 -6.80 -33.04 10.71
CA LEU A 427 -7.51 -32.19 11.68
C LEU A 427 -8.91 -31.83 11.17
N THR A 428 -9.00 -31.32 9.93
CA THR A 428 -10.26 -30.79 9.38
C THR A 428 -11.30 -31.86 9.09
N GLN A 429 -10.88 -33.11 8.86
CA GLN A 429 -11.77 -34.26 8.64
C GLN A 429 -11.86 -35.16 9.88
N ASN A 430 -11.25 -34.77 11.00
CA ASN A 430 -11.31 -35.55 12.23
C ASN A 430 -12.72 -35.49 12.81
N ARG A 431 -13.44 -36.62 12.75
CA ARG A 431 -14.83 -36.71 13.24
C ARG A 431 -14.96 -36.35 14.73
N GLY A 432 -13.97 -36.70 15.55
CA GLY A 432 -13.96 -36.37 16.97
C GLY A 432 -13.85 -34.86 17.20
N LEU A 433 -12.92 -34.20 16.51
CA LEU A 433 -12.76 -32.76 16.60
C LEU A 433 -14.00 -32.02 16.06
N LEU A 434 -14.53 -32.42 14.90
CA LEU A 434 -15.75 -31.84 14.33
C LEU A 434 -16.95 -31.95 15.28
N LYS A 435 -17.05 -33.05 16.04
CA LYS A 435 -18.07 -33.22 17.08
C LYS A 435 -17.87 -32.24 18.24
N LEU A 436 -16.63 -32.04 18.71
CA LEU A 436 -16.34 -31.07 19.77
C LEU A 436 -16.65 -29.64 19.32
N GLN A 437 -16.29 -29.30 18.09
CA GLN A 437 -16.59 -28.00 17.49
C GLN A 437 -18.09 -27.75 17.39
N SER A 438 -18.88 -28.74 16.93
CA SER A 438 -20.34 -28.58 16.83
C SER A 438 -21.03 -28.45 18.19
N ILE A 439 -20.52 -29.11 19.23
CA ILE A 439 -20.99 -28.93 20.61
C ILE A 439 -20.65 -27.51 21.10
N ALA A 440 -19.42 -27.05 20.88
CA ALA A 440 -18.99 -25.70 21.27
C ALA A 440 -19.80 -24.62 20.55
N ASP A 441 -20.02 -24.76 19.24
CA ASP A 441 -20.83 -23.83 18.44
C ASP A 441 -22.27 -23.75 18.94
N ARG A 442 -22.86 -24.90 19.34
CA ARG A 442 -24.19 -24.94 19.93
C ARG A 442 -24.24 -24.18 21.26
N ILE A 443 -23.27 -24.39 22.13
CA ILE A 443 -23.20 -23.70 23.43
C ILE A 443 -23.05 -22.19 23.24
N VAL A 444 -22.20 -21.77 22.30
CA VAL A 444 -22.00 -20.36 21.97
C VAL A 444 -23.24 -19.74 21.32
N THR A 445 -24.01 -20.53 20.56
CA THR A 445 -25.29 -20.07 20.00
C THR A 445 -26.32 -19.83 21.11
N ASP A 446 -26.32 -20.70 22.13
CA ASP A 446 -27.23 -20.58 23.28
C ASP A 446 -26.80 -19.45 24.24
N ASP A 447 -25.48 -19.19 24.41
CA ASP A 447 -24.92 -18.03 25.11
C ASP A 447 -23.72 -17.42 24.37
N VAL A 448 -23.98 -16.30 23.69
CA VAL A 448 -22.99 -15.58 22.87
C VAL A 448 -21.80 -15.07 23.70
N ARG A 449 -21.95 -14.86 25.02
CA ARG A 449 -20.84 -14.40 25.88
C ARG A 449 -19.74 -15.45 25.97
N LEU A 450 -20.09 -16.72 25.81
CA LEU A 450 -19.15 -17.84 25.84
C LEU A 450 -18.27 -17.93 24.59
N ALA A 451 -18.60 -17.22 23.51
CA ALA A 451 -17.81 -17.20 22.27
C ALA A 451 -16.32 -16.87 22.49
N LYS A 452 -16.03 -15.99 23.46
CA LYS A 452 -14.67 -15.57 23.82
C LYS A 452 -14.14 -16.23 25.10
N ALA A 453 -14.96 -16.97 25.82
CA ALA A 453 -14.59 -17.57 27.10
C ALA A 453 -13.81 -18.88 26.89
N TYR A 454 -12.74 -19.06 27.66
CA TYR A 454 -12.07 -20.35 27.78
C TYR A 454 -12.97 -21.32 28.56
N PRO A 455 -13.11 -22.60 28.15
CA PRO A 455 -12.44 -23.28 27.04
C PRO A 455 -13.20 -23.27 25.69
N TYR A 456 -14.41 -22.70 25.63
CA TYR A 456 -15.29 -22.76 24.44
C TYR A 456 -14.66 -22.12 23.20
N ASN A 457 -13.95 -21.00 23.37
CA ASN A 457 -13.26 -20.28 22.30
C ASN A 457 -12.17 -21.10 21.57
N ARG A 458 -11.72 -22.23 22.14
CA ARG A 458 -10.74 -23.14 21.51
C ARG A 458 -11.35 -24.14 20.54
N PHE A 459 -12.67 -24.30 20.55
CA PHE A 459 -13.41 -25.24 19.70
C PHE A 459 -14.49 -24.57 18.84
N ALA A 460 -15.05 -23.43 19.29
CA ALA A 460 -16.07 -22.71 18.54
C ALA A 460 -15.52 -22.06 17.26
N ASP A 461 -16.39 -21.82 16.28
CA ASP A 461 -16.10 -21.06 15.05
C ASP A 461 -14.93 -21.66 14.24
N ARG A 462 -14.94 -23.00 14.15
CA ARG A 462 -13.93 -23.87 13.52
C ARG A 462 -12.52 -23.75 14.10
N ALA A 463 -12.38 -23.23 15.32
CA ALA A 463 -11.09 -23.17 16.01
C ALA A 463 -10.55 -24.58 16.28
N VAL A 464 -9.23 -24.74 16.16
CA VAL A 464 -8.53 -25.96 16.56
C VAL A 464 -7.63 -25.63 17.75
N PRO A 465 -7.68 -26.38 18.85
CA PRO A 465 -6.78 -26.15 19.98
C PRO A 465 -5.31 -26.19 19.56
N GLY A 466 -4.56 -25.12 19.86
CA GLY A 466 -3.15 -24.97 19.46
C GLY A 466 -2.92 -24.63 17.99
N GLU A 467 -3.95 -24.16 17.27
CA GLU A 467 -3.84 -23.77 15.85
C GLU A 467 -2.79 -22.68 15.59
N ASP A 468 -2.52 -21.83 16.58
CA ASP A 468 -1.52 -20.76 16.50
C ASP A 468 -0.10 -21.30 16.27
N ALA A 469 0.23 -22.47 16.84
CA ALA A 469 1.52 -23.12 16.63
C ALA A 469 1.69 -23.59 15.18
N LEU A 470 0.61 -24.10 14.56
CA LEU A 470 0.61 -24.50 13.16
C LEU A 470 0.75 -23.28 12.25
N VAL A 471 -0.03 -22.23 12.48
CA VAL A 471 0.04 -21.01 11.66
C VAL A 471 1.42 -20.36 11.76
N ARG A 472 2.00 -20.25 12.96
CA ARG A 472 3.37 -19.74 13.15
C ARG A 472 4.39 -20.56 12.36
N ARG A 473 4.24 -21.88 12.35
CA ARG A 473 5.09 -22.78 11.55
C ARG A 473 4.89 -22.59 10.04
N GLN A 474 3.67 -22.33 9.56
CA GLN A 474 3.42 -22.01 8.16
C GLN A 474 4.05 -20.67 7.76
N ILE A 475 3.91 -19.64 8.60
CA ILE A 475 4.58 -18.34 8.40
C ILE A 475 6.10 -18.51 8.38
N TYR A 476 6.65 -19.37 9.25
CA TYR A 476 8.08 -19.68 9.24
C TYR A 476 8.55 -20.25 7.89
N GLU A 477 7.81 -21.21 7.32
CA GLU A 477 8.17 -21.80 6.03
C GLU A 477 8.07 -20.77 4.89
N VAL A 478 7.04 -19.92 4.89
CA VAL A 478 6.95 -18.78 3.96
C VAL A 478 8.20 -17.89 4.03
N LEU A 479 8.59 -17.47 5.23
CA LEU A 479 9.76 -16.60 5.41
C LEU A 479 11.07 -17.30 5.00
N LYS A 480 11.18 -18.60 5.24
CA LYS A 480 12.34 -19.42 4.91
C LYS A 480 12.48 -19.65 3.40
N HIS A 481 11.39 -19.98 2.70
CA HIS A 481 11.39 -20.11 1.24
C HIS A 481 11.84 -18.81 0.54
N ARG A 482 11.52 -17.66 1.15
CA ARG A 482 11.93 -16.34 0.67
C ARG A 482 13.31 -15.89 1.15
N GLU A 483 14.02 -16.70 1.93
CA GLU A 483 15.32 -16.36 2.51
C GLU A 483 15.33 -15.01 3.26
N ALA A 484 14.18 -14.63 3.87
CA ALA A 484 13.96 -13.28 4.39
C ALA A 484 14.93 -12.89 5.53
N ALA A 485 15.47 -13.89 6.24
CA ALA A 485 16.44 -13.69 7.32
C ALA A 485 17.78 -13.11 6.85
N LYS A 486 18.09 -13.14 5.54
CA LYS A 486 19.32 -12.53 4.98
C LYS A 486 19.37 -11.02 5.20
N LYS A 487 18.22 -10.33 5.24
CA LYS A 487 18.11 -8.87 5.39
C LYS A 487 18.41 -8.35 6.81
N LEU A 488 18.35 -9.20 7.84
CA LEU A 488 18.66 -8.80 9.22
C LEU A 488 20.17 -8.89 9.47
N ASP A 489 20.75 -7.95 10.19
CA ASP A 489 22.11 -8.11 10.74
C ASP A 489 22.06 -8.65 12.17
N THR A 490 22.76 -9.75 12.44
CA THR A 490 22.89 -10.34 13.79
C THR A 490 23.50 -9.35 14.79
N ARG A 491 24.34 -8.41 14.33
CA ARG A 491 24.95 -7.37 15.16
C ARG A 491 23.95 -6.32 15.65
N LYS A 492 22.77 -6.24 15.03
CA LYS A 492 21.71 -5.29 15.37
C LYS A 492 20.59 -5.91 16.22
N LEU A 493 20.77 -7.15 16.65
CA LEU A 493 19.84 -7.80 17.58
C LEU A 493 20.16 -7.35 19.01
N ILE A 494 19.15 -6.92 19.75
CA ILE A 494 19.27 -6.43 21.13
C ILE A 494 18.37 -7.21 22.09
N PHE A 495 18.74 -7.22 23.36
CA PHE A 495 17.93 -7.72 24.47
C PHE A 495 18.13 -6.85 25.72
N PHE A 496 17.23 -6.94 26.69
CA PHE A 496 17.33 -6.20 27.94
C PHE A 496 18.12 -6.97 29.00
N ARG A 497 18.86 -6.27 29.86
CA ARG A 497 19.52 -6.80 31.06
C ARG A 497 19.27 -5.87 32.24
N ASN A 498 19.25 -6.39 33.46
CA ASN A 498 19.17 -5.58 34.67
C ASN A 498 20.32 -4.55 34.74
N ASP A 499 20.00 -3.32 35.16
CA ASP A 499 20.99 -2.28 35.44
C ASP A 499 21.60 -2.51 36.83
N GLU A 500 22.78 -3.14 36.85
CA GLU A 500 23.52 -3.42 38.08
C GLU A 500 24.08 -2.15 38.76
N ASP A 501 24.24 -1.04 38.03
CA ASP A 501 24.81 0.20 38.58
C ASP A 501 23.75 1.05 39.31
N LEU A 502 22.53 1.11 38.76
CA LEU A 502 21.41 1.84 39.38
C LEU A 502 20.64 1.00 40.41
N GLY A 503 20.80 -0.33 40.41
CA GLY A 503 20.02 -1.24 41.25
C GLY A 503 18.51 -1.27 40.90
N SER A 504 18.09 -0.60 39.83
CA SER A 504 16.73 -0.57 39.29
C SER A 504 16.74 -0.21 37.80
N GLY A 505 15.81 -0.79 37.03
CA GLY A 505 15.70 -0.56 35.58
C GLY A 505 16.52 -1.53 34.73
N PHE A 506 16.54 -1.28 33.41
CA PHE A 506 17.13 -2.17 32.40
C PHE A 506 18.06 -1.43 31.46
N ARG A 507 19.11 -2.10 31.00
CA ARG A 507 19.98 -1.66 29.90
C ARG A 507 19.79 -2.53 28.68
N VAL A 508 20.00 -1.92 27.52
CA VAL A 508 20.01 -2.61 26.23
C VAL A 508 21.42 -3.14 25.97
N ARG A 509 21.52 -4.40 25.53
CA ARG A 509 22.77 -5.02 25.07
C ARG A 509 22.58 -5.63 23.70
N PHE A 510 23.61 -5.53 22.85
CA PHE A 510 23.65 -6.23 21.59
C PHE A 510 23.95 -7.71 21.82
N LEU A 511 23.16 -8.59 21.20
CA LEU A 511 23.32 -10.04 21.32
C LEU A 511 24.68 -10.49 20.80
N HIS A 512 25.13 -9.93 19.68
CA HIS A 512 26.40 -10.33 19.06
C HIS A 512 27.59 -10.09 19.99
N GLU A 513 27.74 -8.88 20.53
CA GLU A 513 28.79 -8.52 21.48
C GLU A 513 28.73 -9.42 22.72
N HIS A 514 27.53 -9.65 23.24
CA HIS A 514 27.35 -10.52 24.41
C HIS A 514 27.75 -11.99 24.15
N LEU A 515 27.46 -12.49 22.95
CA LEU A 515 27.84 -13.84 22.55
C LEU A 515 29.36 -13.96 22.31
N GLU A 516 30.04 -12.91 21.83
CA GLU A 516 31.51 -12.91 21.72
C GLU A 516 32.17 -13.12 23.08
N ASP A 517 31.63 -12.50 24.13
CA ASP A 517 32.16 -12.58 25.49
C ASP A 517 31.89 -13.93 26.17
N ILE A 518 30.65 -14.43 26.11
CA ILE A 518 30.19 -15.53 26.97
C ILE A 518 30.02 -16.86 26.22
N ALA A 519 29.66 -16.80 24.93
CA ALA A 519 29.31 -17.97 24.14
C ALA A 519 29.81 -17.88 22.67
N PRO A 520 31.13 -17.68 22.45
CA PRO A 520 31.66 -17.42 21.10
C PRO A 520 31.46 -18.59 20.13
N PHE A 521 31.26 -19.80 20.67
CA PHE A 521 30.94 -20.99 19.89
C PHE A 521 29.62 -20.86 19.10
N VAL A 522 28.65 -20.06 19.57
CA VAL A 522 27.37 -19.80 18.87
C VAL A 522 27.61 -19.04 17.56
N LEU A 523 28.57 -18.12 17.57
CA LEU A 523 29.00 -17.35 16.39
C LEU A 523 29.90 -18.18 15.46
N SER A 524 30.36 -19.34 15.91
CA SER A 524 31.20 -20.27 15.17
C SER A 524 30.37 -21.35 14.47
N GLY A 525 30.93 -21.98 13.43
CA GLY A 525 30.32 -23.15 12.80
C GLY A 525 30.59 -24.48 13.51
N LYS A 526 31.24 -24.47 14.69
CA LYS A 526 31.69 -25.69 15.39
C LYS A 526 30.79 -26.00 16.58
N GLU A 527 30.41 -27.26 16.74
CA GLU A 527 29.65 -27.72 17.90
C GLU A 527 30.56 -27.76 19.14
N SER A 528 30.15 -27.07 20.21
CA SER A 528 30.87 -27.03 21.49
C SER A 528 30.38 -28.08 22.50
N GLY A 529 29.28 -28.77 22.19
CA GLY A 529 28.52 -29.57 23.14
C GLY A 529 27.76 -28.76 24.20
N LYS A 530 27.74 -27.42 24.08
CA LYS A 530 27.01 -26.50 24.95
C LYS A 530 26.07 -25.61 24.12
N ALA A 531 25.08 -25.02 24.78
CA ALA A 531 24.19 -24.03 24.21
C ALA A 531 23.98 -22.85 25.17
N PHE A 532 23.75 -21.68 24.59
CA PHE A 532 23.36 -20.48 25.32
C PHE A 532 21.84 -20.36 25.33
N ALA A 533 21.23 -20.26 26.51
CA ALA A 533 19.79 -20.19 26.68
C ALA A 533 19.35 -18.81 27.21
N LEU A 534 18.32 -18.23 26.57
CA LEU A 534 17.62 -17.04 27.02
C LEU A 534 16.20 -17.45 27.44
N ARG A 535 15.87 -17.32 28.72
CA ARG A 535 14.57 -17.69 29.28
C ARG A 535 13.79 -16.47 29.73
N TYR A 536 12.64 -16.23 29.11
CA TYR A 536 11.67 -15.22 29.53
C TYR A 536 10.58 -15.88 30.38
N GLN A 537 10.27 -15.27 31.51
CA GLN A 537 9.18 -15.70 32.39
C GLN A 537 8.10 -14.62 32.40
N LEU A 538 6.93 -14.92 31.83
CA LEU A 538 5.83 -13.96 31.78
C LEU A 538 5.06 -14.02 33.12
N ARG A 539 4.91 -12.86 33.77
CA ARG A 539 4.14 -12.68 35.01
C ARG A 539 2.96 -11.73 34.81
N ARG A 540 2.27 -11.83 33.66
CA ARG A 540 1.16 -10.94 33.29
C ARG A 540 -0.06 -11.02 34.21
N ASP A 541 -0.19 -12.10 34.97
CA ASP A 541 -1.27 -12.30 35.96
C ASP A 541 -0.87 -11.85 37.37
N SER A 542 0.35 -11.32 37.57
CA SER A 542 0.81 -10.84 38.86
C SER A 542 0.29 -9.43 39.16
N ALA A 543 -0.23 -9.24 40.37
CA ALA A 543 -0.59 -7.91 40.89
C ALA A 543 0.59 -7.21 41.62
N SER A 544 1.77 -7.82 41.65
CA SER A 544 2.95 -7.27 42.33
C SER A 544 3.64 -6.22 41.44
N ALA A 545 3.77 -4.99 41.95
CA ALA A 545 4.39 -3.88 41.23
C ALA A 545 5.83 -4.15 40.77
N GLY A 546 6.59 -4.95 41.53
CA GLY A 546 7.95 -5.36 41.15
C GLY A 546 7.96 -6.37 40.00
N GLU A 547 6.99 -7.28 39.96
CA GLU A 547 6.93 -8.35 38.97
C GLU A 547 6.33 -7.89 37.63
N LEU A 548 5.54 -6.82 37.64
CA LEU A 548 4.96 -6.21 36.43
C LEU A 548 6.02 -5.69 35.45
N LEU A 549 7.22 -5.35 35.94
CA LEU A 549 8.30 -4.81 35.13
C LEU A 549 9.41 -5.82 34.84
N GLU A 550 9.35 -7.05 35.38
CA GLU A 550 10.41 -8.08 35.21
C GLU A 550 10.34 -8.82 33.85
N GLU A 551 9.20 -8.77 33.14
CA GLU A 551 8.98 -9.51 31.88
C GLU A 551 10.02 -9.28 30.75
N PRO A 552 10.55 -8.06 30.49
CA PRO A 552 11.42 -7.83 29.34
C PRO A 552 12.83 -8.41 29.48
N VAL A 553 13.26 -8.82 30.69
CA VAL A 553 14.63 -9.31 30.94
C VAL A 553 14.67 -10.84 30.93
N PRO A 554 15.46 -11.47 30.04
CA PRO A 554 15.67 -12.90 30.07
C PRO A 554 16.67 -13.30 31.16
N GLU A 555 16.39 -14.45 31.78
CA GLU A 555 17.39 -15.20 32.52
C GLU A 555 18.31 -15.94 31.53
N MET A 556 19.61 -15.72 31.67
CA MET A 556 20.63 -16.29 30.79
C MET A 556 21.33 -17.47 31.47
N ALA A 557 21.47 -18.58 30.76
CA ALA A 557 22.16 -19.75 31.27
C ALA A 557 22.93 -20.50 30.17
N MET A 558 24.05 -21.09 30.57
CA MET A 558 24.78 -22.07 29.77
C MET A 558 24.24 -23.47 30.06
N VAL A 559 23.87 -24.22 29.02
CA VAL A 559 23.25 -25.54 29.13
C VAL A 559 24.05 -26.57 28.34
N ASP A 560 24.24 -27.75 28.89
CA ASP A 560 24.87 -28.86 28.18
C ASP A 560 23.95 -29.37 27.07
N CYS A 561 24.45 -29.37 25.84
CA CYS A 561 23.68 -29.67 24.64
C CYS A 561 24.57 -30.37 23.60
N PRO A 562 24.87 -31.67 23.80
CA PRO A 562 25.82 -32.41 22.98
C PRO A 562 25.38 -32.53 21.52
N ASP A 563 24.08 -32.68 21.27
CA ASP A 563 23.54 -32.94 19.94
C ASP A 563 22.20 -32.21 19.70
N LYS A 564 21.73 -32.27 18.45
CA LYS A 564 20.45 -31.66 18.05
C LYS A 564 19.25 -32.35 18.70
N ALA A 565 19.35 -33.63 19.04
CA ALA A 565 18.27 -34.34 19.72
C ALA A 565 18.06 -33.82 21.14
N THR A 566 19.16 -33.61 21.88
CA THR A 566 19.15 -32.97 23.20
C THR A 566 18.67 -31.53 23.11
N TRP A 567 19.09 -30.78 22.09
CA TRP A 567 18.59 -29.42 21.84
C TRP A 567 17.06 -29.38 21.73
N ARG A 568 16.47 -30.27 20.91
CA ARG A 568 15.00 -30.35 20.78
C ARG A 568 14.32 -30.69 22.10
N ARG A 569 14.87 -31.65 22.85
CA ARG A 569 14.33 -32.07 24.16
C ARG A 569 14.37 -30.92 25.16
N LEU A 570 15.51 -30.25 25.29
CA LEU A 570 15.69 -29.09 26.17
C LEU A 570 14.74 -27.95 25.78
N LEU A 571 14.59 -27.68 24.48
CA LEU A 571 13.67 -26.65 23.99
C LEU A 571 12.23 -26.95 24.39
N TRP A 572 11.82 -28.23 24.42
CA TRP A 572 10.51 -28.64 24.92
C TRP A 572 10.38 -28.51 26.43
N GLU A 573 11.33 -29.08 27.19
CA GLU A 573 11.31 -29.14 28.66
C GLU A 573 11.35 -27.74 29.29
N LEU A 574 12.20 -26.86 28.77
CA LEU A 574 12.38 -25.50 29.32
C LEU A 574 11.20 -24.56 28.99
N ASN A 575 10.38 -24.89 27.99
CA ASN A 575 9.15 -24.17 27.66
C ASN A 575 7.90 -24.73 28.38
N GLN A 576 8.03 -25.77 29.22
CA GLN A 576 6.91 -26.23 30.03
C GLN A 576 6.57 -25.19 31.12
N PRO A 577 5.28 -25.07 31.51
CA PRO A 577 4.86 -24.16 32.58
C PRO A 577 5.64 -24.43 33.87
N GLY A 578 5.94 -23.37 34.63
CA GLY A 578 6.56 -23.53 35.93
C GLY A 578 5.60 -24.08 37.00
N PRO A 579 6.10 -24.39 38.21
CA PRO A 579 5.31 -24.95 39.31
C PRO A 579 4.09 -24.11 39.69
N LYS A 580 4.13 -22.79 39.49
CA LYS A 580 3.02 -21.88 39.78
C LYS A 580 2.16 -21.56 38.55
N GLY A 581 2.35 -22.28 37.44
CA GLY A 581 1.65 -22.04 36.18
C GLY A 581 2.23 -20.89 35.34
N GLU A 582 3.38 -20.34 35.72
CA GLU A 582 4.05 -19.28 34.97
C GLU A 582 4.43 -19.72 33.55
N ILE A 583 4.17 -18.85 32.57
CA ILE A 583 4.48 -19.10 31.16
C ILE A 583 5.97 -18.83 30.95
N ARG A 584 6.67 -19.85 30.43
CA ARG A 584 8.10 -19.76 30.11
C ARG A 584 8.29 -19.79 28.60
N ARG A 585 9.14 -18.90 28.10
CA ARG A 585 9.52 -18.85 26.68
C ARG A 585 11.03 -18.86 26.57
N VAL A 586 11.58 -19.83 25.84
CA VAL A 586 13.04 -20.06 25.81
C VAL A 586 13.59 -20.10 24.40
N ILE A 587 14.70 -19.40 24.19
CA ILE A 587 15.56 -19.47 23.01
C ILE A 587 16.82 -20.23 23.40
N ILE A 588 17.23 -21.21 22.58
CA ILE A 588 18.45 -21.99 22.79
C ILE A 588 19.32 -21.88 21.54
N LEU A 589 20.51 -21.30 21.70
CA LEU A 589 21.44 -21.04 20.61
C LEU A 589 22.68 -21.93 20.75
N ARG A 590 22.89 -22.81 19.77
CA ARG A 590 24.02 -23.75 19.75
C ARG A 590 25.06 -23.38 18.68
N ASN A 591 24.59 -22.84 17.55
CA ASN A 591 25.41 -22.50 16.38
C ASN A 591 24.76 -21.40 15.52
N ARG A 592 25.34 -21.12 14.35
CA ARG A 592 24.82 -20.14 13.37
C ARG A 592 23.43 -20.49 12.82
N ASP A 593 23.08 -21.76 12.69
CA ASP A 593 21.76 -22.17 12.19
C ASP A 593 20.66 -21.76 13.19
N ASP A 594 20.95 -21.84 14.49
CA ASP A 594 20.03 -21.38 15.53
C ASP A 594 19.93 -19.85 15.57
N LEU A 595 21.00 -19.13 15.25
CA LEU A 595 20.94 -17.67 15.05
C LEU A 595 20.10 -17.30 13.82
N GLU A 596 20.21 -18.06 12.74
CA GLU A 596 19.38 -17.84 11.56
C GLU A 596 17.89 -18.12 11.88
N ARG A 597 17.61 -19.19 12.62
CA ARG A 597 16.26 -19.48 13.14
C ARG A 597 15.73 -18.34 14.03
N LEU A 598 16.59 -17.74 14.86
CA LEU A 598 16.23 -16.57 15.66
C LEU A 598 15.82 -15.38 14.79
N LYS A 599 16.54 -15.10 13.69
CA LYS A 599 16.15 -14.06 12.73
C LYS A 599 14.79 -14.33 12.10
N TYR A 600 14.51 -15.58 11.70
CA TYR A 600 13.18 -15.97 11.22
C TYR A 600 12.10 -15.81 12.31
N ALA A 601 12.41 -16.08 13.58
CA ALA A 601 11.47 -15.88 14.68
C ALA A 601 11.12 -14.40 14.89
N ILE A 602 12.09 -13.49 14.75
CA ILE A 602 11.87 -12.04 14.79
C ILE A 602 10.96 -11.60 13.64
N LEU A 603 11.27 -12.02 12.42
CA LEU A 603 10.47 -11.72 11.24
C LEU A 603 9.04 -12.28 11.33
N MET A 604 8.91 -13.48 11.89
CA MET A 604 7.62 -14.12 12.13
C MET A 604 6.77 -13.29 13.09
N LYS A 605 7.33 -12.84 14.22
CA LYS A 605 6.63 -11.96 15.16
C LYS A 605 6.10 -10.71 14.45
N LYS A 606 6.96 -9.98 13.74
CA LYS A 606 6.57 -8.77 13.00
C LYS A 606 5.50 -9.03 11.94
N THR A 607 5.62 -10.15 11.24
CA THR A 607 4.63 -10.56 10.22
C THR A 607 3.27 -10.83 10.87
N ILE A 608 3.23 -11.43 12.06
CA ILE A 608 1.98 -11.68 12.80
C ILE A 608 1.35 -10.36 13.25
N GLU A 609 2.14 -9.46 13.84
CA GLU A 609 1.69 -8.13 14.29
C GLU A 609 1.05 -7.32 13.14
N LEU A 610 1.61 -7.40 11.94
CA LEU A 610 1.11 -6.68 10.75
C LEU A 610 -0.23 -7.20 10.22
N ASN A 611 -0.62 -8.43 10.55
CA ASN A 611 -1.82 -9.09 10.02
C ASN A 611 -2.95 -9.23 11.05
N THR A 612 -2.86 -8.51 12.17
CA THR A 612 -3.81 -8.58 13.31
C THR A 612 -3.76 -9.96 13.98
N GLU A 613 -3.02 -10.05 15.09
CA GLU A 613 -2.64 -11.32 15.75
C GLU A 613 -3.81 -12.31 15.94
N ASP A 614 -4.96 -11.83 16.44
CA ASP A 614 -6.14 -12.66 16.74
C ASP A 614 -6.78 -13.31 15.52
N ASN A 615 -6.65 -12.68 14.35
CA ASN A 615 -7.26 -13.17 13.13
C ASN A 615 -6.28 -13.97 12.30
N ILE A 616 -5.02 -13.56 12.20
CA ILE A 616 -4.04 -14.26 11.35
C ILE A 616 -3.65 -15.62 11.94
N LEU A 617 -3.56 -15.75 13.27
CA LEU A 617 -3.14 -16.98 13.96
C LEU A 617 -4.20 -18.10 13.97
N LYS A 618 -5.33 -17.91 13.27
CA LYS A 618 -6.35 -18.95 13.09
C LYS A 618 -6.15 -19.66 11.76
N LEU A 619 -6.23 -20.98 11.75
CA LEU A 619 -6.07 -21.80 10.53
C LEU A 619 -7.08 -21.44 9.44
N LYS A 620 -8.33 -21.13 9.84
CA LYS A 620 -9.36 -20.67 8.90
C LYS A 620 -9.03 -19.36 8.19
N SER A 621 -8.13 -18.57 8.78
CA SER A 621 -7.67 -17.31 8.22
C SER A 621 -6.43 -17.49 7.37
N PHE A 622 -5.59 -18.49 7.63
CA PHE A 622 -4.37 -18.75 6.86
C PHE A 622 -4.67 -19.70 5.70
N THR A 623 -5.35 -19.19 4.66
CA THR A 623 -5.78 -19.97 3.50
C THR A 623 -5.04 -19.60 2.21
N ARG A 624 -4.92 -20.57 1.30
CA ARG A 624 -4.31 -20.38 -0.03
C ARG A 624 -4.94 -19.18 -0.75
N GLY A 625 -4.10 -18.34 -1.33
CA GLY A 625 -4.50 -17.18 -2.09
C GLY A 625 -4.87 -15.96 -1.24
N ARG A 626 -4.76 -16.02 0.08
CA ARG A 626 -4.84 -14.83 0.92
C ARG A 626 -3.52 -14.06 0.87
N LEU A 627 -3.61 -12.73 0.94
CA LEU A 627 -2.43 -11.86 1.08
C LEU A 627 -1.99 -11.81 2.54
N LEU A 628 -0.74 -12.18 2.78
CA LEU A 628 0.00 -12.03 4.02
C LEU A 628 0.88 -10.78 3.91
N ARG A 629 0.63 -9.78 4.77
CA ARG A 629 1.50 -8.60 4.85
C ARG A 629 2.82 -9.00 5.48
N MET A 630 3.93 -8.84 4.76
CA MET A 630 5.25 -9.20 5.26
C MET A 630 5.91 -8.03 5.99
N ALA A 631 6.75 -8.37 6.95
CA ALA A 631 7.59 -7.38 7.61
C ALA A 631 8.68 -6.90 6.65
N THR A 632 8.73 -5.59 6.39
CA THR A 632 9.87 -4.95 5.75
C THR A 632 10.92 -4.67 6.81
N VAL A 633 12.12 -5.23 6.64
CA VAL A 633 13.26 -5.03 7.55
C VAL A 633 14.47 -4.61 6.74
N ARG A 634 15.20 -3.61 7.25
CA ARG A 634 16.44 -3.08 6.69
C ARG A 634 17.65 -3.64 7.44
N GLU A 635 18.81 -3.63 6.79
CA GLU A 635 20.06 -4.07 7.43
C GLU A 635 20.44 -3.24 8.66
N ASP A 636 20.05 -1.96 8.70
CA ASP A 636 20.34 -1.04 9.80
C ASP A 636 19.31 -1.08 10.95
N ASP A 637 18.19 -1.81 10.78
CA ASP A 637 17.13 -1.85 11.78
C ASP A 637 17.61 -2.61 13.03
N VAL A 638 17.36 -2.02 14.20
CA VAL A 638 17.68 -2.64 15.50
C VAL A 638 16.48 -3.43 15.98
N GLU A 639 16.69 -4.72 16.26
CA GLU A 639 15.60 -5.66 16.54
C GLU A 639 15.66 -6.18 17.98
N LEU A 640 14.57 -6.00 18.71
CA LEU A 640 14.44 -6.49 20.08
C LEU A 640 14.06 -7.98 20.12
N ILE A 641 14.83 -8.75 20.88
CA ILE A 641 14.52 -10.12 21.27
C ILE A 641 13.71 -10.07 22.57
N ASP A 642 12.50 -10.60 22.54
CA ASP A 642 11.61 -10.67 23.69
C ASP A 642 10.90 -12.03 23.81
N ALA A 643 9.95 -12.13 24.73
CA ALA A 643 9.19 -13.35 25.00
C ALA A 643 8.36 -13.83 23.79
N GLU A 644 7.84 -12.91 22.96
CA GLU A 644 7.08 -13.27 21.76
C GLU A 644 7.99 -13.80 20.65
N VAL A 645 9.20 -13.22 20.49
CA VAL A 645 10.25 -13.80 19.64
C VAL A 645 10.60 -15.20 20.12
N ALA A 646 10.73 -15.42 21.42
CA ALA A 646 10.99 -16.74 21.99
C ALA A 646 9.84 -17.73 21.73
N ALA A 647 8.58 -17.28 21.74
CA ALA A 647 7.43 -18.09 21.36
C ALA A 647 7.46 -18.48 19.86
N CYS A 648 7.77 -17.54 18.98
CA CYS A 648 7.99 -17.81 17.54
C CYS A 648 9.15 -18.81 17.32
N PHE A 649 10.25 -18.65 18.07
CA PHE A 649 11.40 -19.54 18.01
C PHE A 649 11.02 -20.97 18.43
N PHE A 650 10.31 -21.11 19.54
CA PHE A 650 9.80 -22.40 20.01
C PHE A 650 8.88 -23.08 18.97
N HIS A 651 7.89 -22.36 18.45
CA HIS A 651 6.95 -22.91 17.46
C HIS A 651 7.59 -23.17 16.08
N SER A 652 8.72 -22.55 15.76
CA SER A 652 9.44 -22.85 14.51
C SER A 652 9.89 -24.32 14.42
N GLU A 653 10.13 -24.99 15.55
CA GLU A 653 10.52 -26.41 15.60
C GLU A 653 9.47 -27.28 16.32
N GLN A 654 8.96 -26.86 17.48
CA GLN A 654 8.12 -27.68 18.38
C GLN A 654 6.61 -27.56 18.13
N TYR A 655 6.19 -27.07 16.96
CA TYR A 655 4.77 -26.80 16.65
C TYR A 655 3.85 -28.01 16.86
N TYR A 656 4.26 -29.21 16.46
CA TYR A 656 3.41 -30.40 16.54
C TYR A 656 3.25 -30.89 17.99
N ALA A 657 4.34 -30.89 18.76
CA ALA A 657 4.28 -31.22 20.18
C ALA A 657 3.43 -30.18 20.94
N ALA A 658 3.56 -28.89 20.59
CA ALA A 658 2.75 -27.81 21.16
C ALA A 658 1.26 -27.99 20.86
N LEU A 659 0.92 -28.32 19.61
CA LEU A 659 -0.44 -28.65 19.18
C LEU A 659 -1.02 -29.81 19.99
N GLN A 660 -0.28 -30.92 20.13
CA GLN A 660 -0.73 -32.09 20.87
C GLN A 660 -0.97 -31.78 22.35
N SER A 661 -0.07 -31.01 22.98
CA SER A 661 -0.20 -30.59 24.37
C SER A 661 -1.41 -29.66 24.56
N ALA A 662 -1.60 -28.69 23.66
CA ALA A 662 -2.74 -27.80 23.68
C ALA A 662 -4.07 -28.55 23.52
N LEU A 663 -4.15 -29.48 22.56
CA LEU A 663 -5.34 -30.29 22.35
C LEU A 663 -5.71 -31.11 23.59
N ARG A 664 -4.74 -31.75 24.25
CA ARG A 664 -4.98 -32.52 25.48
C ARG A 664 -5.50 -31.64 26.61
N ARG A 665 -4.83 -30.50 26.84
CA ARG A 665 -5.20 -29.55 27.90
C ARG A 665 -6.58 -28.96 27.68
N ASP A 666 -6.84 -28.45 26.47
CA ASP A 666 -8.07 -27.74 26.16
C ASP A 666 -9.25 -28.72 26.06
N TYR A 667 -9.02 -29.95 25.60
CA TYR A 667 -10.01 -31.03 25.68
C TYR A 667 -10.38 -31.36 27.13
N ALA A 668 -9.39 -31.50 28.02
CA ALA A 668 -9.65 -31.78 29.43
C ALA A 668 -10.47 -30.65 30.08
N ALA A 669 -10.08 -29.39 29.85
CA ALA A 669 -10.82 -28.23 30.33
C ALA A 669 -12.25 -28.16 29.77
N PHE A 670 -12.42 -28.41 28.46
CA PHE A 670 -13.72 -28.44 27.80
C PHE A 670 -14.62 -29.54 28.37
N ASN A 671 -14.07 -30.73 28.60
CA ASN A 671 -14.81 -31.83 29.22
C ASN A 671 -15.24 -31.48 30.64
N THR A 672 -14.35 -30.92 31.46
CA THR A 672 -14.68 -30.46 32.82
C THR A 672 -15.75 -29.38 32.83
N ALA A 673 -15.70 -28.43 31.89
CA ALA A 673 -16.70 -27.37 31.76
C ALA A 673 -18.09 -27.87 31.35
N LEU A 674 -18.19 -29.09 30.82
CA LEU A 674 -19.45 -29.68 30.38
C LEU A 674 -20.08 -30.59 31.43
N LEU A 675 -19.34 -31.04 32.44
CA LEU A 675 -19.84 -31.88 33.53
C LEU A 675 -21.00 -31.18 34.26
N GLY A 676 -22.12 -31.90 34.41
CA GLY A 676 -23.33 -31.40 35.07
C GLY A 676 -24.18 -30.43 34.23
N THR A 677 -23.80 -30.17 32.97
CA THR A 677 -24.56 -29.30 32.06
C THR A 677 -25.52 -30.10 31.17
N GLN A 678 -26.52 -29.42 30.59
CA GLN A 678 -27.41 -30.05 29.60
C GLN A 678 -26.69 -30.59 28.34
N TYR A 679 -25.46 -30.14 28.10
CA TYR A 679 -24.64 -30.53 26.95
C TYR A 679 -23.75 -31.74 27.23
N GLU A 680 -23.61 -32.19 28.49
CA GLU A 680 -22.82 -33.36 28.85
C GLU A 680 -23.23 -34.62 28.08
N LYS A 681 -24.55 -34.78 27.87
CA LYS A 681 -25.13 -35.91 27.13
C LYS A 681 -24.70 -35.92 25.66
N LEU A 682 -24.39 -34.77 25.06
CA LEU A 682 -23.95 -34.67 23.66
C LEU A 682 -22.54 -35.22 23.46
N LEU A 683 -21.67 -35.11 24.46
CA LEU A 683 -20.37 -35.78 24.47
C LEU A 683 -20.53 -37.30 24.54
N GLN A 684 -21.39 -37.78 25.45
CA GLN A 684 -21.59 -39.20 25.74
C GLN A 684 -22.37 -39.97 24.67
N ALA A 685 -23.25 -39.32 23.90
CA ALA A 685 -24.11 -39.95 22.87
C ALA A 685 -23.37 -40.49 21.63
N GLY A 686 -22.06 -40.74 21.71
CA GLY A 686 -21.29 -41.34 20.61
C GLY A 686 -20.06 -42.11 21.07
N GLN A 687 -20.09 -42.68 22.28
CA GLN A 687 -19.27 -43.82 22.64
C GLN A 687 -19.96 -45.12 22.22
#